data_AF-A0AA43JAB2-F1
#
_entry.id   AF-A0AA43JAB2-F1
#
_cell.length_a   1.000
_cell.length_b   1.000
_cell.length_c   1.000
_cell.angle_alpha   90.00
_cell.angle_beta   90.00
_cell.angle_gamma   90.00
#
_symmetry.space_group_name_H-M   'P 1'
#
loop_
_entity.id
_entity.type
_entity.pdbx_description
1 polymer ?
#
loop_
_entity_poly.entity_id
_entity_poly.type
_entity_poly.pdbx_seq_one_letter_code
_entity_poly.pdbx_strand_id
1 'polypeptide(L)'
;MPIDQAFFMGSGDIHLIRGQTAERLDRRLVFGVVPDGTKRADEYIPANQDVSLEFKPLFKGTRNGDLLEGHGLKVNVKTGQIEVQKTAPATVKSNFIIEAVAKNLPDGPTFTEIIRVHIHPSAVRIWLTPDQLVIRPAEATRPKTTSSSFTVRAEFSDGVVGDITREHGVTWSPSSNVTDGSFAGSLIIASGNKPGDDITIRAKAPVAWGNLLAKATMHIEKSWSAETNPPKAEIIPGGGWPGIQRPENVPNILFFGDGFSNNETSFVNITNSFVQHLKSSHFTSPYNHLATSMNFWRAFIPASATGISVQSEVFTFTVDGKVFARTLPVARKPNDASLWTIENLLYVFGLPMPKDSLKSEQDLRDEWKQLVDPNVLDPATLTDWARIVTPAPDEVDLYSDLIAQWKAMGSRSFIDEIDSFPGMTYGDPPAAERAGDNFALGVRNSFSLAEAFFPFLVAADGTKLDHDKPLGLLWAKTDPSFKFDNTSLVVYLSAVPGGRANSMIAMSLGSGNIDLPVIAVPGRNSFKLGAFDLPQEAPPDACRTLAHELAHNFGLGDEYTEFNRRFDLQDEPLGSANLQTEKNAQNPVGKFSGDEIKWNWHRISKAAVIMPNKTDPDKPPITESSGQFEIPLRLGHGLQFVKGDKVLLRVRKWNEPIQKKPDTLSLAQLLEVVEIKKFEFGVTDPPPRDRIVVRPVNAGAVTLAQLERFKEGSIVYLPTPAPESVRHPVNYPFAEMVPFNIKQAITSQNRPLTPVPCTDLTGAFMQLPDLTNIEVNLRGKFFRPFIVGLYEGGGKDTCGIMRPAGKCMMRAHYEEHAFFCPVCRYVIVDFVNPFVHFEIDQEYGFIYPQS
;
A
#
# COMPACT_ATOMS: atom_id res chain seq x y z
N MET A 1 24.44 -19.37 -11.13
CA MET A 1 24.13 -17.94 -11.27
C MET A 1 23.84 -17.38 -9.90
N PRO A 2 24.26 -16.16 -9.55
CA PRO A 2 24.00 -15.65 -8.21
C PRO A 2 22.51 -15.54 -7.96
N ILE A 3 22.07 -15.90 -6.76
CA ILE A 3 20.70 -15.62 -6.32
C ILE A 3 20.60 -14.13 -5.97
N ASP A 4 19.43 -13.53 -6.19
CA ASP A 4 19.14 -12.13 -5.86
C ASP A 4 18.14 -11.98 -4.70
N GLN A 5 17.50 -13.07 -4.28
CA GLN A 5 16.60 -13.13 -3.14
C GLN A 5 16.44 -14.57 -2.63
N ALA A 6 15.99 -14.71 -1.38
CA ALA A 6 15.53 -15.97 -0.79
C ALA A 6 14.25 -15.70 0.03
N PHE A 7 13.30 -16.63 0.05
CA PHE A 7 12.06 -16.51 0.84
C PHE A 7 11.40 -17.88 1.07
N PHE A 8 10.60 -18.02 2.13
CA PHE A 8 9.78 -19.23 2.34
C PHE A 8 8.46 -19.17 1.56
N MET A 9 8.16 -20.22 0.79
CA MET A 9 6.81 -20.43 0.26
C MET A 9 5.87 -20.93 1.35
N GLY A 10 4.64 -20.41 1.34
CA GLY A 10 3.64 -20.75 2.35
C GLY A 10 4.03 -20.18 3.71
N SER A 11 3.78 -18.90 3.92
CA SER A 11 4.16 -18.22 5.16
C SER A 11 3.33 -18.70 6.35
N GLY A 12 3.99 -18.97 7.48
CA GLY A 12 3.33 -19.39 8.70
C GLY A 12 4.25 -20.07 9.71
N ASP A 13 3.96 -19.85 11.00
CA ASP A 13 4.60 -20.55 12.11
C ASP A 13 4.42 -22.09 12.01
N ILE A 14 5.49 -22.84 12.29
CA ILE A 14 5.44 -24.30 12.31
C ILE A 14 4.97 -24.78 13.68
N HIS A 15 3.98 -25.67 13.72
CA HIS A 15 3.51 -26.31 14.95
C HIS A 15 3.84 -27.81 14.89
N LEU A 16 4.60 -28.29 15.87
CA LEU A 16 4.95 -29.71 16.01
C LEU A 16 4.48 -30.22 17.36
N ILE A 17 4.04 -31.48 17.41
CA ILE A 17 3.84 -32.18 18.68
C ILE A 17 5.02 -33.12 18.97
N ARG A 18 5.22 -33.47 20.24
CA ARG A 18 6.29 -34.40 20.65
C ARG A 18 6.22 -35.73 19.91
N GLY A 19 7.38 -36.19 19.44
CA GLY A 19 7.51 -37.41 18.64
C GLY A 19 7.30 -37.21 17.14
N GLN A 20 7.06 -35.97 16.67
CA GLN A 20 7.00 -35.67 15.25
C GLN A 20 8.35 -35.28 14.66
N THR A 21 8.42 -35.45 13.34
CA THR A 21 9.45 -34.90 12.47
C THR A 21 8.78 -33.94 11.49
N ALA A 22 9.28 -32.71 11.40
CA ALA A 22 8.82 -31.72 10.44
C ALA A 22 9.26 -32.08 9.01
N GLU A 23 8.60 -31.48 8.02
CA GLU A 23 9.16 -31.42 6.67
C GLU A 23 10.48 -30.62 6.66
N ARG A 24 11.34 -30.92 5.69
CA ARG A 24 12.59 -30.19 5.49
C ARG A 24 12.29 -28.75 5.05
N LEU A 25 12.93 -27.76 5.67
CA LEU A 25 12.73 -26.35 5.35
C LEU A 25 13.33 -25.95 4.00
N ASP A 26 14.37 -26.65 3.54
CA ASP A 26 14.93 -26.45 2.19
C ASP A 26 13.94 -26.76 1.05
N ARG A 27 12.87 -27.51 1.33
CA ARG A 27 11.77 -27.74 0.39
C ARG A 27 10.78 -26.59 0.32
N ARG A 28 10.72 -25.77 1.37
CA ARG A 28 9.86 -24.59 1.50
C ARG A 28 10.61 -23.32 1.09
N LEU A 29 11.93 -23.28 1.25
CA LEU A 29 12.76 -22.16 0.85
C LEU A 29 12.91 -22.10 -0.67
N VAL A 30 12.72 -20.91 -1.23
CA VAL A 30 12.84 -20.62 -2.66
C VAL A 30 13.85 -19.49 -2.87
N PHE A 31 14.66 -19.63 -3.92
CA PHE A 31 15.59 -18.63 -4.39
C PHE A 31 15.07 -17.95 -5.64
N GLY A 32 15.26 -16.64 -5.72
CA GLY A 32 15.24 -15.92 -7.00
C GLY A 32 16.57 -16.08 -7.70
N VAL A 33 16.51 -16.48 -8.97
CA VAL A 33 17.66 -16.75 -9.83
C VAL A 33 17.44 -15.93 -11.10
N VAL A 34 18.31 -14.97 -11.38
CA VAL A 34 18.19 -14.15 -12.59
C VAL A 34 19.00 -14.78 -13.73
N PRO A 35 18.43 -14.96 -14.94
CA PRO A 35 17.05 -14.64 -15.37
C PRO A 35 16.05 -15.81 -15.23
N ASP A 36 16.46 -16.92 -14.61
CA ASP A 36 15.76 -18.21 -14.60
C ASP A 36 14.49 -18.28 -13.73
N GLY A 37 14.11 -17.19 -13.06
CA GLY A 37 12.94 -17.10 -12.20
C GLY A 37 13.19 -17.67 -10.81
N THR A 38 12.24 -18.44 -10.26
CA THR A 38 12.34 -18.99 -8.91
C THR A 38 12.68 -20.48 -8.90
N LYS A 39 13.51 -20.91 -7.95
CA LYS A 39 13.93 -22.32 -7.77
C LYS A 39 13.84 -22.72 -6.30
N ARG A 40 13.39 -23.96 -6.02
CA ARG A 40 13.41 -24.50 -4.65
C ARG A 40 14.83 -24.78 -4.21
N ALA A 41 15.16 -24.51 -2.94
CA ALA A 41 16.52 -24.62 -2.45
C ALA A 41 17.04 -26.06 -2.46
N ASP A 42 16.18 -27.05 -2.15
CA ASP A 42 16.54 -28.48 -2.21
C ASP A 42 16.88 -28.99 -3.62
N GLU A 43 16.39 -28.32 -4.67
CA GLU A 43 16.71 -28.59 -6.06
C GLU A 43 17.94 -27.80 -6.53
N TYR A 44 18.06 -26.55 -6.09
CA TYR A 44 19.11 -25.63 -6.53
C TYR A 44 20.49 -25.98 -5.94
N ILE A 45 20.57 -26.22 -4.63
CA ILE A 45 21.84 -26.41 -3.91
C ILE A 45 22.63 -27.64 -4.40
N PRO A 46 22.02 -28.81 -4.67
CA PRO A 46 22.77 -29.94 -5.20
C PRO A 46 23.28 -29.72 -6.63
N ALA A 47 22.59 -28.89 -7.41
CA ALA A 47 22.90 -28.63 -8.82
C ALA A 47 23.94 -27.50 -9.00
N ASN A 48 24.12 -26.63 -8.01
CA ASN A 48 24.95 -25.44 -8.12
C ASN A 48 25.83 -25.26 -6.87
N GLN A 49 27.13 -25.06 -7.08
CA GLN A 49 28.11 -24.85 -6.00
C GLN A 49 28.39 -23.37 -5.71
N ASP A 50 27.58 -22.48 -6.27
CA ASP A 50 27.74 -21.02 -6.16
C ASP A 50 26.93 -20.40 -5.02
N VAL A 51 26.15 -21.20 -4.30
CA VAL A 51 25.40 -20.77 -3.12
C VAL A 51 25.62 -21.77 -1.99
N SER A 52 25.96 -21.28 -0.81
CA SER A 52 25.90 -22.08 0.42
C SER A 52 24.60 -21.79 1.17
N LEU A 53 23.99 -22.83 1.74
CA LEU A 53 22.82 -22.73 2.62
C LEU A 53 23.10 -23.39 3.98
N GLU A 54 22.76 -22.69 5.06
CA GLU A 54 22.78 -23.22 6.43
C GLU A 54 21.53 -22.77 7.20
N PHE A 55 20.94 -23.70 7.97
CA PHE A 55 19.85 -23.42 8.90
C PHE A 55 20.40 -23.32 10.32
N LYS A 56 20.24 -22.15 10.94
CA LYS A 56 20.75 -21.80 12.27
C LYS A 56 19.60 -21.66 13.26
N PRO A 57 19.27 -22.71 14.02
CA PRO A 57 18.25 -22.62 15.07
C PRO A 57 18.76 -21.83 16.30
N LEU A 58 17.94 -20.94 16.83
CA LEU A 58 18.27 -20.09 17.99
C LEU A 58 17.92 -20.79 19.32
N PHE A 59 18.66 -21.85 19.64
CA PHE A 59 18.64 -22.50 20.94
C PHE A 59 19.99 -23.13 21.28
N LYS A 60 20.20 -23.46 22.55
CA LYS A 60 21.42 -24.11 23.03
C LYS A 60 21.46 -25.60 22.74
N GLY A 61 22.50 -26.04 22.04
CA GLY A 61 22.67 -27.43 21.63
C GLY A 61 24.12 -27.83 21.41
N THR A 62 24.33 -29.11 21.14
CA THR A 62 25.62 -29.68 20.74
C THR A 62 25.56 -30.03 19.26
N ARG A 63 26.55 -29.59 18.48
CA ARG A 63 26.63 -29.91 17.05
C ARG A 63 27.31 -31.26 16.85
N ASN A 64 26.60 -32.20 16.25
CA ASN A 64 27.05 -33.54 15.88
C ASN A 64 26.96 -33.69 14.35
N GLY A 65 28.02 -33.26 13.64
CA GLY A 65 28.01 -33.19 12.18
C GLY A 65 27.00 -32.16 11.66
N ASP A 66 26.04 -32.62 10.85
CA ASP A 66 24.96 -31.79 10.31
C ASP A 66 23.77 -31.63 11.27
N LEU A 67 23.80 -32.24 12.46
CA LEU A 67 22.73 -32.13 13.46
C LEU A 67 23.12 -31.16 14.58
N LEU A 68 22.22 -30.27 14.96
CA LEU A 68 22.26 -29.58 16.26
C LEU A 68 21.24 -30.23 17.20
N GLU A 69 21.71 -30.74 18.34
CA GLU A 69 20.90 -31.47 19.31
C GLU A 69 20.86 -30.76 20.66
N GLY A 70 19.66 -30.52 21.20
CA GLY A 70 19.49 -29.85 22.50
C GLY A 70 18.02 -29.73 22.88
N HIS A 71 17.70 -29.68 24.17
CA HIS A 71 16.33 -29.50 24.67
C HIS A 71 15.29 -30.45 24.04
N GLY A 72 15.67 -31.70 23.79
CA GLY A 72 14.79 -32.69 23.17
C GLY A 72 14.50 -32.44 21.69
N LEU A 73 15.31 -31.63 21.01
CA LEU A 73 15.20 -31.27 19.61
C LEU A 73 16.45 -31.74 18.84
N LYS A 74 16.27 -32.14 17.59
CA LYS A 74 17.35 -32.28 16.60
C LYS A 74 17.01 -31.47 15.38
N VAL A 75 17.90 -30.59 14.94
CA VAL A 75 17.75 -29.81 13.71
C VAL A 75 18.87 -30.15 12.76
N ASN A 76 18.54 -30.58 11.55
CA ASN A 76 19.52 -30.75 10.48
C ASN A 76 19.86 -29.37 9.91
N VAL A 77 21.09 -28.90 10.11
CA VAL A 77 21.52 -27.55 9.72
C VAL A 77 21.74 -27.39 8.21
N LYS A 78 21.64 -28.46 7.42
CA LYS A 78 21.70 -28.42 5.95
C LYS A 78 20.34 -28.41 5.29
N THR A 79 19.36 -29.12 5.87
CA THR A 79 18.02 -29.25 5.28
C THR A 79 16.93 -28.51 6.05
N GLY A 80 17.24 -28.09 7.28
CA GLY A 80 16.29 -27.49 8.22
C GLY A 80 15.29 -28.49 8.81
N GLN A 81 15.42 -29.80 8.58
CA GLN A 81 14.51 -30.79 9.15
C GLN A 81 14.60 -30.81 10.68
N ILE A 82 13.44 -30.88 11.33
CA ILE A 82 13.31 -30.81 12.79
C ILE A 82 12.73 -32.12 13.31
N GLU A 83 13.38 -32.74 14.29
CA GLU A 83 12.86 -33.89 15.01
C GLU A 83 12.63 -33.53 16.48
N VAL A 84 11.45 -33.87 17.00
CA VAL A 84 11.05 -33.59 18.38
C VAL A 84 10.99 -34.89 19.16
N GLN A 85 11.73 -34.99 20.25
CA GLN A 85 11.69 -36.16 21.13
C GLN A 85 10.28 -36.38 21.69
N LYS A 86 9.90 -37.66 21.78
CA LYS A 86 8.59 -38.07 22.31
C LYS A 86 8.40 -37.71 23.78
N THR A 87 9.46 -37.82 24.57
CA THR A 87 9.47 -37.49 26.00
C THR A 87 9.98 -36.08 26.23
N ALA A 88 9.40 -35.38 27.21
CA ALA A 88 9.89 -34.07 27.60
C ALA A 88 11.33 -34.15 28.14
N PRO A 89 12.24 -33.27 27.73
CA PRO A 89 13.49 -33.04 28.46
C PRO A 89 13.22 -32.32 29.79
N ALA A 90 14.24 -32.24 30.66
CA ALA A 90 14.18 -31.46 31.90
C ALA A 90 13.98 -29.96 31.63
N THR A 91 14.74 -29.39 30.69
CA THR A 91 14.59 -28.02 30.21
C THR A 91 14.02 -28.04 28.80
N VAL A 92 12.82 -27.50 28.63
CA VAL A 92 12.04 -27.55 27.37
C VAL A 92 12.14 -26.21 26.63
N LYS A 93 12.55 -26.24 25.36
CA LYS A 93 12.39 -25.09 24.44
C LYS A 93 11.03 -25.23 23.73
N SER A 94 10.06 -24.40 24.11
CA SER A 94 8.69 -24.48 23.59
C SER A 94 8.49 -23.80 22.24
N ASN A 95 9.27 -22.77 21.93
CA ASN A 95 9.33 -22.21 20.59
C ASN A 95 10.66 -21.50 20.35
N PHE A 96 11.06 -21.36 19.09
CA PHE A 96 12.33 -20.75 18.68
C PHE A 96 12.30 -20.31 17.21
N ILE A 97 13.22 -19.42 16.85
CA ILE A 97 13.48 -19.03 15.46
C ILE A 97 14.56 -19.91 14.84
N ILE A 98 14.44 -20.21 13.55
CA ILE A 98 15.51 -20.74 12.71
C ILE A 98 15.83 -19.70 11.65
N GLU A 99 17.10 -19.30 11.52
CA GLU A 99 17.59 -18.50 10.40
C GLU A 99 18.00 -19.42 9.24
N ALA A 100 17.45 -19.23 8.05
CA ALA A 100 17.96 -19.79 6.81
C ALA A 100 18.92 -18.79 6.16
N VAL A 101 20.22 -19.10 6.20
CA VAL A 101 21.29 -18.24 5.72
C VAL A 101 21.80 -18.77 4.38
N ALA A 102 21.50 -18.06 3.29
CA ALA A 102 22.00 -18.33 1.95
C ALA A 102 23.08 -17.31 1.56
N LYS A 103 24.25 -17.75 1.11
CA LYS A 103 25.36 -16.87 0.68
C LYS A 103 25.81 -17.22 -0.72
N ASN A 104 25.86 -16.23 -1.61
CA ASN A 104 26.53 -16.35 -2.91
C ASN A 104 28.04 -16.50 -2.70
N LEU A 105 28.67 -17.49 -3.34
CA LEU A 105 30.10 -17.81 -3.19
C LEU A 105 30.93 -17.21 -4.34
N PRO A 106 32.23 -16.93 -4.11
CA PRO A 106 32.95 -17.07 -2.84
C PRO A 106 32.60 -16.02 -1.78
N ASP A 107 32.35 -14.76 -2.19
CA ASP A 107 32.11 -13.62 -1.29
C ASP A 107 31.00 -12.69 -1.79
N GLY A 108 29.93 -13.27 -2.31
CA GLY A 108 28.74 -12.55 -2.71
C GLY A 108 27.80 -12.19 -1.53
N PRO A 109 26.65 -11.58 -1.84
CA PRO A 109 25.67 -11.17 -0.83
C PRO A 109 25.13 -12.36 -0.03
N THR A 110 24.74 -12.07 1.20
CA THR A 110 24.09 -13.01 2.12
C THR A 110 22.63 -12.62 2.29
N PHE A 111 21.75 -13.61 2.14
CA PHE A 111 20.31 -13.51 2.34
C PHE A 111 19.96 -14.30 3.60
N THR A 112 19.16 -13.71 4.49
CA THR A 112 18.76 -14.35 5.73
C THR A 112 17.25 -14.26 5.87
N GLU A 113 16.62 -15.42 5.84
CA GLU A 113 15.19 -15.58 6.12
C GLU A 113 15.01 -16.24 7.48
N ILE A 114 13.89 -16.02 8.14
CA ILE A 114 13.63 -16.63 9.46
C ILE A 114 12.35 -17.45 9.44
N ILE A 115 12.18 -18.40 10.36
CA ILE A 115 10.90 -19.08 10.56
C ILE A 115 10.75 -19.45 12.03
N ARG A 116 9.54 -19.35 12.58
CA ARG A 116 9.27 -19.75 13.97
C ARG A 116 8.73 -21.17 14.03
N VAL A 117 9.20 -21.90 15.03
CA VAL A 117 8.79 -23.27 15.33
C VAL A 117 8.24 -23.31 16.74
N HIS A 118 7.06 -23.91 16.92
CA HIS A 118 6.41 -24.18 18.19
C HIS A 118 6.35 -25.68 18.46
N ILE A 119 6.58 -26.06 19.72
CA ILE A 119 6.68 -27.43 20.18
C ILE A 119 5.65 -27.67 21.28
N HIS A 120 4.69 -28.53 20.99
CA HIS A 120 3.55 -28.81 21.86
C HIS A 120 3.58 -30.24 22.41
N PRO A 121 3.06 -30.50 23.62
CA PRO A 121 2.94 -31.87 24.12
C PRO A 121 1.92 -32.69 23.32
N SER A 122 0.75 -32.11 23.04
CA SER A 122 -0.32 -32.73 22.24
C SER A 122 -1.32 -31.65 21.78
N ALA A 123 -2.13 -31.97 20.76
CA ALA A 123 -3.30 -31.18 20.39
C ALA A 123 -4.52 -31.61 21.24
N VAL A 124 -5.38 -30.65 21.60
CA VAL A 124 -6.60 -30.87 22.40
C VAL A 124 -7.83 -30.82 21.50
N ARG A 125 -7.92 -29.81 20.64
CA ARG A 125 -9.03 -29.62 19.70
C ARG A 125 -8.60 -28.77 18.51
N ILE A 126 -9.40 -28.84 17.45
CA ILE A 126 -9.31 -27.91 16.31
C ILE A 126 -10.69 -27.34 15.99
N TRP A 127 -10.73 -26.17 15.36
CA TRP A 127 -11.96 -25.57 14.83
C TRP A 127 -11.71 -24.81 13.54
N LEU A 128 -12.78 -24.59 12.78
CA LEU A 128 -12.81 -23.72 11.62
C LEU A 128 -13.38 -22.37 12.03
N THR A 129 -12.87 -21.29 11.43
CA THR A 129 -13.38 -19.93 11.64
C THR A 129 -13.44 -19.16 10.31
N PRO A 130 -14.51 -18.37 10.06
CA PRO A 130 -15.76 -18.32 10.82
C PRO A 130 -16.50 -19.67 10.83
N ASP A 131 -17.51 -19.85 11.69
CA ASP A 131 -18.30 -21.09 11.76
C ASP A 131 -19.18 -21.29 10.49
N GLN A 132 -19.43 -20.21 9.74
CA GLN A 132 -20.10 -20.21 8.43
C GLN A 132 -19.42 -19.20 7.50
N LEU A 133 -19.32 -19.51 6.20
CA LEU A 133 -18.95 -18.58 5.14
C LEU A 133 -20.04 -18.52 4.07
N VAL A 134 -20.48 -17.32 3.70
CA VAL A 134 -21.42 -17.10 2.60
C VAL A 134 -20.66 -16.88 1.29
N ILE A 135 -20.96 -17.71 0.29
CA ILE A 135 -20.29 -17.71 -1.01
C ILE A 135 -21.31 -17.40 -2.10
N ARG A 136 -21.05 -16.35 -2.88
CA ARG A 136 -21.84 -15.99 -4.06
C ARG A 136 -21.09 -16.38 -5.35
N PRO A 137 -21.69 -17.18 -6.25
CA PRO A 137 -21.07 -17.56 -7.51
C PRO A 137 -20.97 -16.35 -8.46
N ALA A 138 -19.79 -16.15 -9.06
CA ALA A 138 -19.58 -15.11 -10.07
C ALA A 138 -20.18 -15.48 -11.45
N GLU A 139 -20.19 -16.77 -11.79
CA GLU A 139 -20.48 -17.28 -13.15
C GLU A 139 -21.34 -18.54 -13.13
N ALA A 140 -21.90 -18.89 -14.29
CA ALA A 140 -22.63 -20.15 -14.50
C ALA A 140 -21.70 -21.38 -14.60
N THR A 141 -20.42 -21.19 -14.97
CA THR A 141 -19.48 -22.28 -15.19
C THR A 141 -19.04 -22.91 -13.87
N ARG A 142 -19.26 -24.22 -13.72
CA ARG A 142 -18.97 -24.98 -12.49
C ARG A 142 -18.39 -26.35 -12.82
N PRO A 143 -17.45 -26.89 -12.02
CA PRO A 143 -17.03 -26.38 -10.71
C PRO A 143 -16.12 -25.15 -10.79
N LYS A 144 -16.14 -24.29 -9.76
CA LYS A 144 -15.27 -23.11 -9.66
C LYS A 144 -14.68 -23.01 -8.26
N THR A 145 -13.35 -22.97 -8.18
CA THR A 145 -12.63 -22.64 -6.95
C THR A 145 -12.76 -21.14 -6.69
N THR A 146 -13.07 -20.76 -5.46
CA THR A 146 -13.22 -19.38 -5.02
C THR A 146 -11.97 -18.92 -4.27
N SER A 147 -11.85 -17.60 -4.06
CA SER A 147 -10.81 -17.01 -3.20
C SER A 147 -11.12 -17.16 -1.70
N SER A 148 -12.32 -17.63 -1.34
CA SER A 148 -12.72 -17.81 0.05
C SER A 148 -12.17 -19.11 0.62
N SER A 149 -11.76 -19.08 1.89
CA SER A 149 -11.26 -20.24 2.64
C SER A 149 -11.59 -20.10 4.12
N PHE A 150 -11.80 -21.22 4.81
CA PHE A 150 -11.82 -21.21 6.27
C PHE A 150 -10.40 -21.20 6.83
N THR A 151 -10.23 -20.54 7.97
CA THR A 151 -9.01 -20.63 8.78
C THR A 151 -9.17 -21.77 9.79
N VAL A 152 -8.11 -22.55 10.00
CA VAL A 152 -8.08 -23.67 10.94
C VAL A 152 -7.22 -23.29 12.14
N ARG A 153 -7.81 -23.37 13.34
CA ARG A 153 -7.10 -23.11 14.60
C ARG A 153 -6.98 -24.40 15.40
N ALA A 154 -5.88 -24.55 16.14
CA ALA A 154 -5.64 -25.67 17.03
C ALA A 154 -5.30 -25.17 18.44
N GLU A 155 -5.96 -25.73 19.45
CA GLU A 155 -5.59 -25.54 20.85
C GLU A 155 -4.77 -26.75 21.31
N PHE A 156 -3.64 -26.47 21.95
CA PHE A 156 -2.68 -27.46 22.43
C PHE A 156 -2.78 -27.62 23.96
N SER A 157 -2.27 -28.74 24.47
CA SER A 157 -2.37 -29.09 25.90
C SER A 157 -1.51 -28.23 26.82
N ASP A 158 -0.64 -27.39 26.26
CA ASP A 158 0.10 -26.35 26.98
C ASP A 158 -0.65 -25.01 27.04
N GLY A 159 -1.89 -24.96 26.53
CA GLY A 159 -2.77 -23.78 26.53
C GLY A 159 -2.56 -22.83 25.36
N VAL A 160 -1.58 -23.07 24.49
CA VAL A 160 -1.33 -22.24 23.31
C VAL A 160 -2.33 -22.57 22.22
N VAL A 161 -2.68 -21.56 21.42
CA VAL A 161 -3.44 -21.73 20.18
C VAL A 161 -2.54 -21.39 19.00
N GLY A 162 -2.62 -22.18 17.94
CA GLY A 162 -1.87 -21.97 16.69
C GLY A 162 -2.77 -21.84 15.47
N ASP A 163 -2.30 -21.12 14.45
CA ASP A 163 -2.82 -21.21 13.10
C ASP A 163 -2.27 -22.48 12.44
N ILE A 164 -3.17 -23.36 11.99
CA ILE A 164 -2.78 -24.61 11.32
C ILE A 164 -3.42 -24.75 9.95
N THR A 165 -3.84 -23.62 9.37
CA THR A 165 -4.55 -23.57 8.10
C THR A 165 -3.71 -24.12 6.96
N ARG A 166 -2.40 -23.85 6.99
CA ARG A 166 -1.46 -24.20 5.92
C ARG A 166 -0.32 -25.04 6.47
N GLU A 167 -0.05 -26.16 5.78
CA GLU A 167 1.21 -26.91 5.93
C GLU A 167 1.40 -27.70 7.25
N HIS A 168 0.30 -28.12 7.87
CA HIS A 168 0.32 -29.05 9.02
C HIS A 168 -0.35 -30.40 8.73
N GLY A 169 -0.46 -30.80 7.46
CA GLY A 169 -1.06 -32.07 7.04
C GLY A 169 -2.57 -32.17 7.32
N VAL A 170 -3.25 -31.03 7.45
CA VAL A 170 -4.71 -30.97 7.53
C VAL A 170 -5.31 -31.47 6.23
N THR A 171 -6.25 -32.40 6.33
CA THR A 171 -6.99 -32.94 5.19
C THR A 171 -8.41 -32.39 5.18
N TRP A 172 -8.94 -32.13 3.98
CA TRP A 172 -10.19 -31.41 3.78
C TRP A 172 -11.26 -32.28 3.13
N SER A 173 -12.53 -32.06 3.49
CA SER A 173 -13.65 -32.75 2.85
C SER A 173 -14.97 -31.96 2.89
N PRO A 174 -15.89 -32.19 1.93
CA PRO A 174 -15.73 -33.08 0.76
C PRO A 174 -14.84 -32.46 -0.33
N SER A 175 -14.06 -33.29 -1.03
CA SER A 175 -13.14 -32.82 -2.09
C SER A 175 -13.83 -32.15 -3.28
N SER A 176 -15.16 -32.31 -3.40
CA SER A 176 -15.98 -31.57 -4.37
C SER A 176 -16.13 -30.09 -4.03
N ASN A 177 -15.91 -29.70 -2.77
CA ASN A 177 -16.23 -28.38 -2.25
C ASN A 177 -15.09 -27.68 -1.52
N VAL A 178 -13.96 -28.35 -1.35
CA VAL A 178 -12.77 -27.75 -0.76
C VAL A 178 -11.54 -28.43 -1.35
N THR A 179 -10.54 -27.62 -1.69
CA THR A 179 -9.25 -28.07 -2.22
C THR A 179 -8.37 -28.68 -1.13
N ASP A 180 -7.48 -29.57 -1.55
CA ASP A 180 -6.38 -30.11 -0.76
C ASP A 180 -5.03 -29.72 -1.40
N GLY A 181 -3.90 -29.96 -0.72
CA GLY A 181 -2.54 -29.68 -1.22
C GLY A 181 -2.13 -28.20 -1.15
N SER A 182 -1.45 -27.68 -2.19
CA SER A 182 -0.88 -26.31 -2.20
C SER A 182 -1.91 -25.18 -2.09
N PHE A 183 -3.18 -25.47 -2.37
CA PHE A 183 -4.31 -24.55 -2.19
C PHE A 183 -5.27 -25.05 -1.10
N ALA A 184 -4.81 -25.89 -0.17
CA ALA A 184 -5.67 -26.52 0.84
C ALA A 184 -6.56 -25.50 1.56
N GLY A 185 -7.86 -25.81 1.65
CA GLY A 185 -8.84 -24.99 2.36
C GLY A 185 -9.59 -23.96 1.50
N SER A 186 -9.20 -23.73 0.23
CA SER A 186 -10.00 -22.92 -0.70
C SER A 186 -11.31 -23.61 -1.06
N LEU A 187 -12.40 -22.86 -1.05
CA LEU A 187 -13.73 -23.40 -1.29
C LEU A 187 -14.02 -23.59 -2.78
N ILE A 188 -14.79 -24.62 -3.11
CA ILE A 188 -15.21 -24.95 -4.48
C ILE A 188 -16.73 -24.96 -4.53
N ILE A 189 -17.30 -24.24 -5.49
CA ILE A 189 -18.71 -24.36 -5.86
C ILE A 189 -18.81 -25.49 -6.88
N ALA A 190 -19.30 -26.66 -6.47
CA ALA A 190 -19.45 -27.82 -7.36
C ALA A 190 -20.60 -27.63 -8.35
N SER A 191 -20.59 -28.38 -9.47
CA SER A 191 -21.61 -28.26 -10.52
C SER A 191 -23.04 -28.52 -10.04
N GLY A 192 -23.21 -29.39 -9.03
CA GLY A 192 -24.52 -29.73 -8.48
C GLY A 192 -25.05 -28.75 -7.42
N ASN A 193 -24.23 -27.83 -6.92
CA ASN A 193 -24.64 -26.94 -5.85
C ASN A 193 -25.58 -25.83 -6.33
N LYS A 194 -26.48 -25.36 -5.47
CA LYS A 194 -27.51 -24.37 -5.78
C LYS A 194 -27.54 -23.26 -4.73
N PRO A 195 -28.02 -22.05 -5.08
CA PRO A 195 -28.35 -21.04 -4.07
C PRO A 195 -29.30 -21.60 -3.01
N GLY A 196 -28.99 -21.34 -1.74
CA GLY A 196 -29.65 -21.88 -0.55
C GLY A 196 -29.03 -23.16 0.01
N ASP A 197 -28.06 -23.79 -0.67
CA ASP A 197 -27.40 -24.99 -0.15
C ASP A 197 -26.47 -24.67 1.04
N ASP A 198 -26.58 -25.47 2.10
CA ASP A 198 -25.64 -25.51 3.22
C ASP A 198 -24.75 -26.75 3.12
N ILE A 199 -23.45 -26.55 2.94
CA ILE A 199 -22.47 -27.62 2.76
C ILE A 199 -21.55 -27.66 3.98
N THR A 200 -21.54 -28.79 4.69
CA THR A 200 -20.60 -28.98 5.80
C THR A 200 -19.18 -29.23 5.26
N ILE A 201 -18.30 -28.27 5.47
CA ILE A 201 -16.86 -28.40 5.25
C ILE A 201 -16.22 -28.96 6.51
N ARG A 202 -15.25 -29.86 6.33
CA ARG A 202 -14.53 -30.51 7.43
C ARG A 202 -13.03 -30.39 7.21
N ALA A 203 -12.33 -30.03 8.28
CA ALA A 203 -10.87 -30.11 8.37
C ALA A 203 -10.50 -31.18 9.40
N LYS A 204 -9.61 -32.08 9.03
CA LYS A 204 -9.14 -33.17 9.89
C LYS A 204 -7.63 -33.06 10.09
N ALA A 205 -7.22 -32.96 11.35
CA ALA A 205 -5.81 -32.93 11.75
C ALA A 205 -5.13 -34.30 11.51
N PRO A 206 -3.79 -34.33 11.35
CA PRO A 206 -3.04 -35.57 11.19
C PRO A 206 -3.26 -36.59 12.31
N VAL A 207 -2.97 -37.86 12.02
CA VAL A 207 -3.06 -38.97 13.00
C VAL A 207 -2.24 -38.68 14.26
N ALA A 208 -1.05 -38.12 14.08
CA ALA A 208 -0.17 -37.77 15.19
C ALA A 208 -0.88 -36.83 16.19
N TRP A 209 -1.75 -35.94 15.70
CA TRP A 209 -2.50 -34.98 16.52
C TRP A 209 -3.81 -35.55 17.06
N GLY A 210 -4.04 -36.86 16.91
CA GLY A 210 -5.23 -37.54 17.42
C GLY A 210 -6.42 -37.58 16.46
N ASN A 211 -6.24 -37.28 15.17
CA ASN A 211 -7.32 -37.26 14.17
C ASN A 211 -8.48 -36.30 14.53
N LEU A 212 -8.17 -35.17 15.17
CA LEU A 212 -9.16 -34.17 15.55
C LEU A 212 -9.92 -33.65 14.32
N LEU A 213 -11.21 -33.35 14.48
CA LEU A 213 -12.11 -32.97 13.40
C LEU A 213 -12.81 -31.65 13.71
N ALA A 214 -12.68 -30.68 12.80
CA ALA A 214 -13.43 -29.44 12.81
C ALA A 214 -14.49 -29.43 11.70
N LYS A 215 -15.56 -28.65 11.89
CA LYS A 215 -16.63 -28.46 10.90
C LYS A 215 -17.05 -27.01 10.85
N ALA A 216 -17.42 -26.54 9.66
CA ALA A 216 -18.06 -25.26 9.40
C ALA A 216 -19.02 -25.38 8.21
N THR A 217 -19.85 -24.37 8.01
CA THR A 217 -20.86 -24.35 6.94
C THR A 217 -20.43 -23.43 5.81
N MET A 218 -20.29 -23.96 4.60
CA MET A 218 -20.28 -23.16 3.38
C MET A 218 -21.73 -22.96 2.95
N HIS A 219 -22.25 -21.74 3.05
CA HIS A 219 -23.57 -21.36 2.57
C HIS A 219 -23.46 -20.78 1.15
N ILE A 220 -24.20 -21.33 0.18
CA ILE A 220 -24.19 -20.80 -1.18
C ILE A 220 -25.36 -19.85 -1.36
N GLU A 221 -25.06 -18.59 -1.63
CA GLU A 221 -26.07 -17.56 -1.90
C GLU A 221 -26.21 -17.32 -3.42
N LYS A 222 -27.28 -16.62 -3.83
CA LYS A 222 -27.49 -16.19 -5.21
C LYS A 222 -26.32 -15.35 -5.71
N SER A 223 -25.98 -15.54 -6.99
CA SER A 223 -25.05 -14.64 -7.68
C SER A 223 -25.59 -13.20 -7.64
N TRP A 224 -24.70 -12.22 -7.71
CA TRP A 224 -25.10 -10.82 -7.80
C TRP A 224 -25.92 -10.52 -9.06
N SER A 225 -25.69 -11.26 -10.15
CA SER A 225 -26.51 -11.19 -11.37
C SER A 225 -27.96 -11.66 -11.19
N ALA A 226 -28.22 -12.51 -10.19
CA ALA A 226 -29.55 -13.03 -9.87
C ALA A 226 -30.14 -12.36 -8.62
N GLU A 227 -29.45 -11.39 -8.04
CA GLU A 227 -29.94 -10.62 -6.90
C GLU A 227 -31.07 -9.69 -7.36
N THR A 228 -32.22 -9.80 -6.70
CA THR A 228 -33.41 -9.04 -7.09
C THR A 228 -33.34 -7.57 -6.66
N ASN A 229 -32.57 -7.29 -5.62
CA ASN A 229 -32.31 -5.94 -5.12
C ASN A 229 -30.80 -5.79 -4.87
N PRO A 230 -29.99 -5.70 -5.94
CA PRO A 230 -28.55 -5.56 -5.77
C PRO A 230 -28.25 -4.26 -5.02
N PRO A 231 -27.14 -4.22 -4.25
CA PRO A 231 -26.64 -2.99 -3.66
C PRO A 231 -26.54 -1.90 -4.72
N LYS A 232 -26.85 -0.67 -4.32
CA LYS A 232 -26.84 0.49 -5.22
C LYS A 232 -25.72 1.43 -4.84
N ALA A 233 -25.11 2.02 -5.85
CA ALA A 233 -24.16 3.11 -5.69
C ALA A 233 -24.92 4.44 -5.60
N GLU A 234 -24.75 5.16 -4.50
CA GLU A 234 -25.30 6.49 -4.30
C GLU A 234 -24.23 7.54 -4.52
N ILE A 235 -24.58 8.63 -5.22
CA ILE A 235 -23.71 9.80 -5.26
C ILE A 235 -23.72 10.45 -3.87
N ILE A 236 -22.54 10.70 -3.32
CA ILE A 236 -22.41 11.36 -2.02
C ILE A 236 -22.84 12.83 -2.20
N PRO A 237 -23.57 13.44 -1.24
CA PRO A 237 -23.95 14.84 -1.31
C PRO A 237 -22.76 15.77 -1.60
N GLY A 238 -22.87 16.54 -2.69
CA GLY A 238 -21.79 17.40 -3.18
C GLY A 238 -20.62 16.65 -3.82
N GLY A 239 -20.63 15.33 -3.86
CA GLY A 239 -19.60 14.47 -4.40
C GLY A 239 -19.52 14.41 -5.93
N GLY A 240 -20.10 15.35 -6.67
CA GLY A 240 -20.03 15.34 -8.14
C GLY A 240 -21.39 15.55 -8.80
N TRP A 241 -21.38 15.84 -10.10
CA TRP A 241 -22.57 16.19 -10.88
C TRP A 241 -22.75 15.20 -12.06
N PRO A 242 -23.07 13.91 -11.80
CA PRO A 242 -23.17 12.89 -12.85
C PRO A 242 -24.24 13.20 -13.92
N GLY A 243 -25.20 14.08 -13.62
CA GLY A 243 -26.18 14.60 -14.60
C GLY A 243 -25.64 15.69 -15.55
N ILE A 244 -24.45 16.24 -15.29
CA ILE A 244 -23.81 17.29 -16.10
C ILE A 244 -22.55 16.76 -16.78
N GLN A 245 -21.79 15.90 -16.11
CA GLN A 245 -20.64 15.20 -16.68
C GLN A 245 -20.88 13.70 -16.66
N ARG A 246 -20.71 13.05 -17.82
CA ARG A 246 -20.78 11.59 -17.92
C ARG A 246 -19.69 10.94 -17.06
N PRO A 247 -20.01 9.92 -16.23
CA PRO A 247 -19.04 9.27 -15.35
C PRO A 247 -17.76 8.80 -16.05
N GLU A 248 -17.82 8.33 -17.28
CA GLU A 248 -16.68 7.83 -18.09
C GLU A 248 -15.63 8.89 -18.40
N ASN A 249 -16.00 10.16 -18.26
CA ASN A 249 -15.14 11.30 -18.58
C ASN A 249 -14.48 11.93 -17.35
N VAL A 250 -14.68 11.38 -16.14
CA VAL A 250 -14.12 11.87 -14.88
C VAL A 250 -13.67 10.71 -13.99
N PRO A 251 -12.80 10.95 -13.00
CA PRO A 251 -12.54 9.97 -11.94
C PRO A 251 -13.80 9.70 -11.12
N ASN A 252 -14.03 8.44 -10.76
CA ASN A 252 -15.16 7.97 -9.94
C ASN A 252 -14.63 7.20 -8.74
N ILE A 253 -14.60 7.85 -7.58
CA ILE A 253 -14.18 7.26 -6.31
C ILE A 253 -15.39 6.56 -5.68
N LEU A 254 -15.26 5.27 -5.34
CA LEU A 254 -16.29 4.50 -4.65
C LEU A 254 -15.88 4.19 -3.22
N PHE A 255 -16.63 4.67 -2.23
CA PHE A 255 -16.53 4.19 -0.85
C PHE A 255 -17.32 2.90 -0.67
N PHE A 256 -16.66 1.87 -0.15
CA PHE A 256 -17.25 0.56 0.07
C PHE A 256 -16.93 0.06 1.47
N GLY A 257 -17.96 0.01 2.33
CA GLY A 257 -17.79 -0.31 3.75
C GLY A 257 -17.74 -1.81 4.02
N ASP A 258 -16.93 -2.22 5.01
CA ASP A 258 -16.94 -3.54 5.61
C ASP A 258 -17.04 -3.47 7.14
N GLY A 259 -17.70 -4.46 7.74
CA GLY A 259 -17.93 -4.53 9.19
C GLY A 259 -18.98 -3.55 9.72
N PHE A 260 -19.73 -2.91 8.82
CA PHE A 260 -20.83 -2.02 9.16
C PHE A 260 -22.16 -2.80 9.18
N SER A 261 -22.60 -3.26 10.35
CA SER A 261 -23.80 -4.10 10.49
C SER A 261 -25.12 -3.30 10.48
N ASN A 262 -25.50 -2.68 11.62
CA ASN A 262 -26.72 -1.88 11.79
C ASN A 262 -26.44 -0.37 11.87
N ASN A 263 -25.37 0.07 11.22
CA ASN A 263 -24.79 1.40 11.37
C ASN A 263 -24.59 2.11 10.03
N GLU A 264 -25.50 1.87 9.08
CA GLU A 264 -25.56 2.56 7.78
C GLU A 264 -25.47 4.08 7.95
N THR A 265 -26.17 4.64 8.94
CA THR A 265 -26.08 6.07 9.27
C THR A 265 -24.65 6.52 9.59
N SER A 266 -23.87 5.72 10.33
CA SER A 266 -22.47 6.06 10.61
C SER A 266 -21.63 6.00 9.34
N PHE A 267 -21.78 4.95 8.52
CA PHE A 267 -21.11 4.86 7.21
C PHE A 267 -21.43 6.06 6.30
N VAL A 268 -22.71 6.45 6.24
CA VAL A 268 -23.20 7.62 5.51
C VAL A 268 -22.55 8.90 6.02
N ASN A 269 -22.52 9.14 7.33
CA ASN A 269 -21.96 10.35 7.91
C ASN A 269 -20.44 10.43 7.72
N ILE A 270 -19.74 9.31 7.90
CA ILE A 270 -18.31 9.19 7.67
C ILE A 270 -17.97 9.52 6.21
N THR A 271 -18.64 8.89 5.25
CA THR A 271 -18.39 9.12 3.81
C THR A 271 -18.72 10.56 3.39
N ASN A 272 -19.79 11.15 3.93
CA ASN A 272 -20.09 12.57 3.75
C ASN A 272 -18.96 13.46 4.30
N SER A 273 -18.43 13.15 5.49
CA SER A 273 -17.35 13.90 6.13
C SER A 273 -16.05 13.84 5.32
N PHE A 274 -15.67 12.67 4.80
CA PHE A 274 -14.52 12.54 3.89
C PHE A 274 -14.66 13.45 2.66
N VAL A 275 -15.80 13.36 1.97
CA VAL A 275 -16.04 14.17 0.76
C VAL A 275 -16.08 15.66 1.09
N GLN A 276 -16.75 16.05 2.17
CA GLN A 276 -16.76 17.44 2.62
C GLN A 276 -15.35 17.95 2.89
N HIS A 277 -14.51 17.16 3.58
CA HIS A 277 -13.14 17.54 3.89
C HIS A 277 -12.31 17.71 2.62
N LEU A 278 -12.31 16.71 1.72
CA LEU A 278 -11.61 16.78 0.43
C LEU A 278 -11.99 18.05 -0.36
N LYS A 279 -13.27 18.41 -0.32
CA LYS A 279 -13.83 19.54 -1.08
C LYS A 279 -13.59 20.92 -0.47
N SER A 280 -13.43 21.02 0.84
CA SER A 280 -13.43 22.31 1.55
C SER A 280 -12.11 22.64 2.25
N SER A 281 -11.30 21.62 2.52
CA SER A 281 -10.04 21.77 3.24
C SER A 281 -8.89 22.15 2.31
N HIS A 282 -8.15 23.20 2.67
CA HIS A 282 -6.89 23.53 1.98
C HIS A 282 -5.78 22.49 2.26
N PHE A 283 -5.89 21.71 3.35
CA PHE A 283 -4.93 20.65 3.67
C PHE A 283 -4.93 19.54 2.61
N THR A 284 -6.08 19.27 2.01
CA THR A 284 -6.26 18.30 0.92
C THR A 284 -6.26 18.95 -0.46
N SER A 285 -5.77 20.19 -0.61
CA SER A 285 -5.60 20.79 -1.93
C SER A 285 -4.61 19.96 -2.77
N PRO A 286 -5.01 19.53 -3.99
CA PRO A 286 -5.92 20.24 -4.89
C PRO A 286 -7.36 19.68 -4.99
N TYR A 287 -7.76 18.72 -4.15
CA TYR A 287 -9.09 18.10 -4.26
C TYR A 287 -10.24 19.10 -4.08
N ASN A 288 -10.04 20.16 -3.29
CA ASN A 288 -11.00 21.24 -3.10
C ASN A 288 -11.32 21.96 -4.41
N HIS A 289 -10.33 22.14 -5.28
CA HIS A 289 -10.47 22.79 -6.58
C HIS A 289 -10.97 21.82 -7.67
N LEU A 290 -10.73 20.52 -7.49
CA LEU A 290 -11.13 19.45 -8.42
C LEU A 290 -12.48 18.83 -8.09
N ALA A 291 -13.13 19.27 -7.01
CA ALA A 291 -14.37 18.73 -6.48
C ALA A 291 -15.52 18.58 -7.50
N THR A 292 -15.56 19.42 -8.53
CA THR A 292 -16.57 19.41 -9.60
C THR A 292 -16.13 18.64 -10.86
N SER A 293 -14.92 18.08 -10.82
CA SER A 293 -14.27 17.32 -11.90
C SER A 293 -14.09 15.85 -11.55
N MET A 294 -14.72 15.39 -10.47
CA MET A 294 -14.66 14.02 -9.94
C MET A 294 -16.04 13.65 -9.41
N ASN A 295 -16.34 12.36 -9.38
CA ASN A 295 -17.50 11.81 -8.70
C ASN A 295 -17.07 10.98 -7.47
N PHE A 296 -17.85 11.05 -6.41
CA PHE A 296 -17.71 10.32 -5.16
C PHE A 296 -19.00 9.57 -4.91
N TRP A 297 -18.90 8.26 -4.97
CA TRP A 297 -19.99 7.31 -4.81
C TRP A 297 -19.80 6.58 -3.49
N ARG A 298 -20.88 6.01 -2.96
CA ARG A 298 -20.81 5.00 -1.90
C ARG A 298 -21.71 3.83 -2.24
N ALA A 299 -21.33 2.63 -1.80
CA ALA A 299 -22.21 1.49 -1.76
C ALA A 299 -22.15 0.88 -0.36
N PHE A 300 -23.32 0.55 0.18
CA PHE A 300 -23.47 -0.03 1.51
C PHE A 300 -24.00 -1.46 1.40
N ILE A 301 -23.35 -2.38 2.11
CA ILE A 301 -23.85 -3.74 2.34
C ILE A 301 -23.73 -3.99 3.83
N PRO A 302 -24.84 -4.33 4.52
CA PRO A 302 -24.79 -4.59 5.94
C PRO A 302 -23.96 -5.84 6.21
N ALA A 303 -22.98 -5.71 7.11
CA ALA A 303 -22.19 -6.84 7.59
C ALA A 303 -23.00 -7.69 8.57
N SER A 304 -22.70 -9.00 8.63
CA SER A 304 -23.34 -9.93 9.56
C SER A 304 -23.00 -9.64 11.04
N ALA A 305 -21.85 -8.99 11.27
CA ALA A 305 -21.38 -8.53 12.56
C ALA A 305 -20.58 -7.23 12.41
N THR A 306 -20.38 -6.52 13.53
CA THR A 306 -19.54 -5.30 13.54
C THR A 306 -18.05 -5.66 13.50
N GLY A 307 -17.28 -4.94 12.70
CA GLY A 307 -15.83 -5.12 12.54
C GLY A 307 -15.45 -6.08 11.42
N ILE A 308 -14.15 -6.33 11.28
CA ILE A 308 -13.56 -7.10 10.18
C ILE A 308 -12.71 -8.25 10.74
N SER A 309 -12.32 -9.21 9.91
CA SER A 309 -11.52 -10.37 10.35
C SER A 309 -10.13 -9.95 10.82
N VAL A 310 -9.75 -10.31 12.05
CA VAL A 310 -8.40 -10.10 12.60
C VAL A 310 -7.59 -11.38 12.37
N GLN A 311 -6.57 -11.32 11.51
CA GLN A 311 -5.80 -12.52 11.15
C GLN A 311 -4.66 -12.83 12.11
N SER A 312 -4.10 -11.79 12.71
CA SER A 312 -2.93 -11.90 13.59
C SER A 312 -3.24 -12.60 14.90
N GLU A 313 -2.22 -13.24 15.44
CA GLU A 313 -2.23 -13.69 16.84
C GLU A 313 -2.26 -12.45 17.74
N VAL A 314 -3.08 -12.50 18.78
CA VAL A 314 -3.30 -11.40 19.70
C VAL A 314 -2.98 -11.84 21.12
N PHE A 315 -2.65 -10.90 22.00
CA PHE A 315 -2.59 -11.12 23.44
C PHE A 315 -3.61 -10.24 24.15
N THR A 316 -4.09 -10.70 25.32
CA THR A 316 -5.15 -10.02 26.05
C THR A 316 -4.68 -9.32 27.31
N PHE A 317 -5.38 -8.24 27.65
CA PHE A 317 -5.21 -7.45 28.86
C PHE A 317 -6.56 -6.89 29.30
N THR A 318 -6.64 -6.43 30.54
CA THR A 318 -7.89 -5.94 31.14
C THR A 318 -7.77 -4.46 31.46
N VAL A 319 -8.76 -3.67 31.04
CA VAL A 319 -8.91 -2.25 31.39
C VAL A 319 -10.32 -2.05 31.93
N ASP A 320 -10.45 -1.50 33.14
CA ASP A 320 -11.74 -1.26 33.81
C ASP A 320 -12.70 -2.46 33.81
N GLY A 321 -12.16 -3.67 33.99
CA GLY A 321 -12.92 -4.92 34.02
C GLY A 321 -13.35 -5.45 32.65
N LYS A 322 -13.01 -4.77 31.55
CA LYS A 322 -13.23 -5.24 30.17
C LYS A 322 -11.95 -5.84 29.60
N VAL A 323 -12.10 -6.90 28.82
CA VAL A 323 -10.97 -7.58 28.16
C VAL A 323 -10.76 -6.99 26.77
N PHE A 324 -9.53 -6.60 26.51
CA PHE A 324 -9.06 -6.13 25.22
C PHE A 324 -7.95 -7.04 24.70
N ALA A 325 -7.68 -6.94 23.42
CA ALA A 325 -6.62 -7.63 22.74
C ALA A 325 -5.80 -6.67 21.87
N ARG A 326 -4.51 -6.95 21.72
CA ARG A 326 -3.60 -6.29 20.76
C ARG A 326 -2.87 -7.34 19.94
N THR A 327 -2.53 -7.02 18.71
CA THR A 327 -1.72 -7.91 17.88
C THR A 327 -0.33 -8.10 18.48
N LEU A 328 0.21 -9.32 18.37
CA LEU A 328 1.58 -9.59 18.79
C LEU A 328 2.55 -8.80 17.91
N PRO A 329 3.63 -8.22 18.47
CA PRO A 329 4.70 -7.63 17.67
C PRO A 329 5.43 -8.67 16.82
N VAL A 330 5.96 -8.24 15.67
CA VAL A 330 6.82 -9.07 14.81
C VAL A 330 8.16 -9.30 15.52
N ALA A 331 8.68 -10.53 15.49
CA ALA A 331 10.02 -10.79 16.00
C ALA A 331 11.07 -10.11 15.10
N ARG A 332 11.96 -9.30 15.67
CA ARG A 332 13.02 -8.61 14.92
C ARG A 332 14.38 -8.92 15.50
N LYS A 333 15.32 -9.26 14.62
CA LYS A 333 16.72 -9.43 15.01
C LYS A 333 17.25 -8.12 15.62
N PRO A 334 17.98 -8.17 16.74
CA PRO A 334 18.62 -6.98 17.31
C PRO A 334 19.58 -6.35 16.31
N ASN A 335 19.74 -5.03 16.39
CA ASN A 335 20.72 -4.27 15.62
C ASN A 335 21.72 -3.60 16.57
N ASP A 336 22.88 -3.24 16.02
CA ASP A 336 24.10 -2.90 16.76
C ASP A 336 24.02 -1.60 17.59
N ALA A 337 22.88 -0.91 17.61
CA ALA A 337 22.79 0.50 17.97
C ALA A 337 21.68 0.88 18.97
N SER A 338 20.91 -0.05 19.53
CA SER A 338 19.82 0.31 20.46
C SER A 338 19.55 -0.70 21.56
N LEU A 339 19.01 -0.21 22.69
CA LEU A 339 18.42 -1.03 23.74
C LEU A 339 17.38 -1.97 23.12
N TRP A 340 17.37 -3.23 23.57
CA TRP A 340 16.42 -4.22 23.08
C TRP A 340 14.97 -3.78 23.31
N THR A 341 14.16 -3.99 22.28
CA THR A 341 12.71 -3.85 22.34
C THR A 341 12.04 -5.21 22.55
N ILE A 342 10.72 -5.23 22.65
CA ILE A 342 9.97 -6.48 22.80
C ILE A 342 10.15 -7.39 21.58
N GLU A 343 10.20 -6.84 20.37
CA GLU A 343 10.46 -7.54 19.12
C GLU A 343 11.79 -8.33 19.17
N ASN A 344 12.80 -7.77 19.84
CA ASN A 344 14.11 -8.42 20.03
C ASN A 344 14.02 -9.60 20.99
N LEU A 345 13.24 -9.48 22.08
CA LEU A 345 13.03 -10.60 23.01
C LEU A 345 12.27 -11.74 22.33
N LEU A 346 11.24 -11.44 21.54
CA LEU A 346 10.47 -12.44 20.80
C LEU A 346 11.34 -13.17 19.76
N TYR A 347 12.35 -12.49 19.21
CA TYR A 347 13.31 -13.08 18.28
C TYR A 347 14.28 -14.05 18.97
N VAL A 348 14.91 -13.64 20.07
CA VAL A 348 15.97 -14.44 20.73
C VAL A 348 15.38 -15.52 21.65
N PHE A 349 14.42 -15.16 22.50
CA PHE A 349 13.88 -16.08 23.51
C PHE A 349 12.66 -16.84 23.01
N GLY A 350 11.93 -16.28 22.04
CA GLY A 350 10.66 -16.79 21.57
C GLY A 350 9.46 -16.13 22.26
N LEU A 351 8.26 -16.58 21.91
CA LEU A 351 7.01 -16.19 22.57
C LEU A 351 6.91 -16.81 23.98
N PRO A 352 6.36 -16.09 24.98
CA PRO A 352 6.11 -16.66 26.31
C PRO A 352 5.12 -17.82 26.24
N MET A 353 5.19 -18.80 27.12
CA MET A 353 4.13 -19.79 27.32
C MET A 353 3.14 -19.31 28.39
N PRO A 354 1.88 -19.78 28.42
CA PRO A 354 0.92 -19.36 29.44
C PRO A 354 1.44 -19.47 30.88
N LYS A 355 2.18 -20.54 31.19
CA LYS A 355 2.81 -20.77 32.49
C LYS A 355 3.96 -19.79 32.83
N ASP A 356 4.57 -19.16 31.83
CA ASP A 356 5.72 -18.26 32.05
C ASP A 356 5.28 -16.94 32.69
N SER A 357 4.00 -16.58 32.54
CA SER A 357 3.38 -15.44 33.24
C SER A 357 3.48 -15.57 34.77
N LEU A 358 3.57 -16.80 35.30
CA LEU A 358 3.64 -17.09 36.73
C LEU A 358 5.07 -17.19 37.28
N LYS A 359 6.08 -17.24 36.41
CA LYS A 359 7.49 -17.35 36.83
C LYS A 359 8.01 -16.02 37.38
N SER A 360 8.93 -16.09 38.34
CA SER A 360 9.68 -14.89 38.75
C SER A 360 10.60 -14.44 37.61
N GLU A 361 10.98 -13.16 37.59
CA GLU A 361 11.94 -12.68 36.60
C GLU A 361 13.28 -13.41 36.69
N GLN A 362 13.71 -13.75 37.92
CA GLN A 362 14.97 -14.47 38.12
C GLN A 362 14.89 -15.88 37.52
N ASP A 363 13.78 -16.60 37.71
CA ASP A 363 13.58 -17.91 37.11
C ASP A 363 13.61 -17.84 35.57
N LEU A 364 13.01 -16.80 34.98
CA LEU A 364 13.03 -16.58 33.54
C LEU A 364 14.45 -16.32 33.04
N ARG A 365 15.20 -15.43 33.70
CA ARG A 365 16.60 -15.13 33.32
C ARG A 365 17.47 -16.37 33.42
N ASP A 366 17.31 -17.20 34.44
CA ASP A 366 18.07 -18.43 34.62
C ASP A 366 17.69 -19.52 33.62
N GLU A 367 16.41 -19.63 33.27
CA GLU A 367 15.96 -20.50 32.18
C GLU A 367 16.49 -20.03 30.81
N TRP A 368 16.47 -18.72 30.53
CA TRP A 368 17.00 -18.15 29.29
C TRP A 368 18.50 -18.41 29.10
N LYS A 369 19.30 -18.38 30.18
CA LYS A 369 20.73 -18.80 30.16
C LYS A 369 20.92 -20.27 29.76
N GLN A 370 19.93 -21.11 30.06
CA GLN A 370 19.96 -22.52 29.70
C GLN A 370 19.48 -22.76 28.27
N LEU A 371 18.53 -21.96 27.78
CA LEU A 371 17.84 -22.16 26.51
C LEU A 371 18.55 -21.54 25.30
N VAL A 372 19.31 -20.47 25.48
CA VAL A 372 19.96 -19.74 24.38
C VAL A 372 21.47 -19.95 24.44
N ASP A 373 22.08 -20.27 23.30
CA ASP A 373 23.54 -20.31 23.18
C ASP A 373 24.07 -18.92 22.83
N PRO A 374 24.89 -18.29 23.68
CA PRO A 374 25.51 -17.01 23.34
C PRO A 374 26.36 -17.08 22.06
N ASN A 375 26.87 -18.24 21.68
CA ASN A 375 27.75 -18.38 20.52
C ASN A 375 27.01 -18.38 19.17
N VAL A 376 25.69 -18.52 19.16
CA VAL A 376 24.88 -18.40 17.93
C VAL A 376 24.41 -16.97 17.69
N LEU A 377 24.67 -16.06 18.63
CA LEU A 377 24.33 -14.65 18.54
C LEU A 377 25.50 -13.88 17.93
N ASP A 378 25.21 -12.87 17.11
CA ASP A 378 26.24 -11.92 16.69
C ASP A 378 26.75 -11.09 17.90
N PRO A 379 27.94 -10.45 17.80
CA PRO A 379 28.55 -9.77 18.94
C PRO A 379 27.69 -8.67 19.58
N ALA A 380 26.90 -7.95 18.77
CA ALA A 380 25.98 -6.93 19.25
C ALA A 380 24.86 -7.56 20.09
N THR A 381 24.18 -8.56 19.50
CA THR A 381 23.12 -9.33 20.17
C THR A 381 23.62 -10.00 21.44
N LEU A 382 24.85 -10.54 21.45
CA LEU A 382 25.44 -11.17 22.63
C LEU A 382 25.59 -10.19 23.82
N THR A 383 26.02 -8.96 23.53
CA THR A 383 26.27 -7.95 24.58
C THR A 383 24.98 -7.60 25.31
N ASP A 384 23.91 -7.34 24.58
CA ASP A 384 22.62 -7.02 25.20
C ASP A 384 21.91 -8.24 25.80
N TRP A 385 22.07 -9.42 25.19
CA TRP A 385 21.62 -10.67 25.81
C TRP A 385 22.21 -10.82 27.22
N ALA A 386 23.52 -10.56 27.38
CA ALA A 386 24.19 -10.67 28.67
C ALA A 386 23.62 -9.66 29.69
N ARG A 387 23.33 -8.43 29.28
CA ARG A 387 22.69 -7.39 30.10
C ARG A 387 21.27 -7.77 30.50
N ILE A 388 20.53 -8.47 29.64
CA ILE A 388 19.19 -8.96 29.98
C ILE A 388 19.25 -10.15 30.95
N VAL A 389 20.11 -11.14 30.73
CA VAL A 389 20.11 -12.32 31.62
C VAL A 389 20.90 -12.08 32.92
N THR A 390 21.78 -11.08 32.94
CA THR A 390 22.61 -10.69 34.09
C THR A 390 22.74 -9.16 34.14
N PRO A 391 21.67 -8.41 34.43
CA PRO A 391 21.70 -6.95 34.43
C PRO A 391 22.61 -6.40 35.52
N ALA A 392 23.27 -5.28 35.24
CA ALA A 392 23.90 -4.48 36.29
C ALA A 392 22.81 -3.94 37.24
N PRO A 393 23.12 -3.66 38.54
CA PRO A 393 22.12 -3.22 39.51
C PRO A 393 21.29 -1.99 39.09
N ASP A 394 21.88 -1.08 38.31
CA ASP A 394 21.26 0.13 37.77
C ASP A 394 20.46 -0.09 36.48
N GLU A 395 20.54 -1.28 35.88
CA GLU A 395 19.81 -1.66 34.66
C GLU A 395 18.62 -2.61 34.93
N VAL A 396 18.46 -3.08 36.17
CA VAL A 396 17.42 -4.07 36.53
C VAL A 396 16.03 -3.57 36.13
N ASP A 397 15.68 -2.36 36.55
CA ASP A 397 14.36 -1.77 36.33
C ASP A 397 14.07 -1.58 34.82
N LEU A 398 15.09 -1.21 34.03
CA LEU A 398 14.97 -1.05 32.59
C LEU A 398 14.49 -2.34 31.90
N TYR A 399 15.01 -3.49 32.34
CA TYR A 399 14.65 -4.78 31.75
C TYR A 399 13.44 -5.43 32.41
N SER A 400 13.09 -5.07 33.65
CA SER A 400 11.90 -5.59 34.33
C SER A 400 10.61 -5.23 33.59
N ASP A 401 10.46 -3.98 33.13
CA ASP A 401 9.31 -3.57 32.31
C ASP A 401 9.21 -4.36 31.00
N LEU A 402 10.36 -4.63 30.37
CA LEU A 402 10.43 -5.38 29.12
C LEU A 402 10.07 -6.86 29.32
N ILE A 403 10.52 -7.47 30.43
CA ILE A 403 10.14 -8.84 30.81
C ILE A 403 8.66 -8.90 31.19
N ALA A 404 8.12 -7.90 31.88
CA ALA A 404 6.71 -7.83 32.21
C ALA A 404 5.83 -7.75 30.94
N GLN A 405 6.23 -6.96 29.95
CA GLN A 405 5.58 -6.92 28.63
C GLN A 405 5.63 -8.28 27.93
N TRP A 406 6.80 -8.93 27.93
CA TRP A 406 6.94 -10.29 27.39
C TRP A 406 6.03 -11.28 28.11
N LYS A 407 5.97 -11.27 29.44
CA LYS A 407 5.08 -12.15 30.24
C LYS A 407 3.60 -11.93 29.92
N ALA A 408 3.18 -10.67 29.69
CA ALA A 408 1.79 -10.34 29.37
C ALA A 408 1.32 -11.02 28.07
N MET A 409 2.23 -11.26 27.12
CA MET A 409 1.92 -11.99 25.87
C MET A 409 1.71 -13.50 26.09
N GLY A 410 1.87 -14.00 27.32
CA GLY A 410 1.53 -15.38 27.68
C GLY A 410 0.05 -15.70 27.53
N SER A 411 -0.81 -14.68 27.52
CA SER A 411 -2.27 -14.78 27.31
C SER A 411 -2.68 -14.87 25.83
N ARG A 412 -1.73 -15.06 24.92
CA ARG A 412 -1.97 -15.02 23.48
C ARG A 412 -2.96 -16.08 22.98
N SER A 413 -3.71 -15.71 21.96
CA SER A 413 -4.73 -16.51 21.27
C SER A 413 -5.14 -15.82 19.96
N PHE A 414 -6.30 -16.19 19.40
CA PHE A 414 -6.87 -15.60 18.19
C PHE A 414 -8.29 -15.10 18.41
N ILE A 415 -8.65 -14.11 17.60
CA ILE A 415 -10.03 -13.69 17.39
C ILE A 415 -10.58 -14.51 16.22
N ASP A 416 -11.72 -15.16 16.42
CA ASP A 416 -12.44 -15.86 15.37
C ASP A 416 -12.83 -14.86 14.27
N GLU A 417 -12.57 -15.25 13.02
CA GLU A 417 -12.85 -14.45 11.83
C GLU A 417 -14.36 -14.23 11.64
N ILE A 418 -14.70 -13.21 10.84
CA ILE A 418 -16.07 -12.77 10.59
C ILE A 418 -16.42 -13.02 9.13
N ASP A 419 -17.58 -13.64 8.89
CA ASP A 419 -18.17 -13.74 7.55
C ASP A 419 -18.72 -12.37 7.13
N SER A 420 -17.90 -11.65 6.36
CA SER A 420 -18.11 -10.25 6.01
C SER A 420 -17.80 -10.02 4.53
N PHE A 421 -18.37 -8.97 3.95
CA PHE A 421 -18.20 -8.63 2.55
C PHE A 421 -17.82 -7.16 2.45
N PRO A 422 -16.74 -6.80 1.73
CA PRO A 422 -15.92 -7.63 0.84
C PRO A 422 -14.96 -8.64 1.48
N GLY A 423 -14.86 -8.70 2.81
CA GLY A 423 -13.90 -9.57 3.51
C GLY A 423 -12.58 -8.84 3.73
N MET A 424 -12.67 -7.64 4.29
CA MET A 424 -11.54 -6.88 4.80
C MET A 424 -10.89 -7.59 5.98
N THR A 425 -9.60 -7.34 6.17
CA THR A 425 -8.84 -7.96 7.24
C THR A 425 -7.92 -6.98 7.95
N TYR A 426 -7.68 -7.22 9.24
CA TYR A 426 -6.73 -6.50 10.07
C TYR A 426 -5.56 -7.41 10.44
N GLY A 427 -4.36 -6.97 10.09
CA GLY A 427 -3.12 -7.71 10.26
C GLY A 427 -3.00 -8.94 9.35
N ASP A 428 -1.89 -9.64 9.51
CA ASP A 428 -1.52 -10.84 8.75
C ASP A 428 -1.57 -12.10 9.61
N PRO A 429 -1.67 -13.30 9.01
CA PRO A 429 -1.47 -14.55 9.72
C PRO A 429 -0.08 -14.60 10.39
N PRO A 430 0.08 -15.28 11.54
CA PRO A 430 1.35 -15.34 12.25
C PRO A 430 2.46 -15.94 11.40
N ALA A 431 3.49 -15.13 11.17
CA ALA A 431 4.63 -15.49 10.35
C ALA A 431 5.83 -14.64 10.82
N ALA A 432 6.82 -15.26 11.47
CA ALA A 432 8.00 -14.53 11.93
C ALA A 432 8.83 -13.93 10.78
N GLU A 433 8.84 -14.59 9.62
CA GLU A 433 9.51 -14.16 8.38
C GLU A 433 8.95 -12.88 7.80
N ARG A 434 7.68 -12.57 8.08
CA ARG A 434 7.06 -11.37 7.53
C ARG A 434 7.53 -10.19 8.34
N ALA A 435 8.37 -9.35 7.73
CA ALA A 435 8.57 -7.97 8.17
C ALA A 435 7.28 -7.10 8.05
N GLY A 436 6.12 -7.74 7.87
CA GLY A 436 4.84 -7.14 7.62
C GLY A 436 4.35 -6.31 8.79
N ASP A 437 3.41 -5.44 8.47
CA ASP A 437 2.74 -4.60 9.44
C ASP A 437 1.56 -5.39 10.03
N ASN A 438 1.68 -5.82 11.29
CA ASN A 438 0.66 -6.61 12.00
C ASN A 438 -0.64 -5.85 12.27
N PHE A 439 -0.77 -4.62 11.78
CA PHE A 439 -2.00 -3.85 11.77
C PHE A 439 -2.32 -3.30 10.36
N ALA A 440 -1.68 -3.80 9.30
CA ALA A 440 -2.10 -3.48 7.93
C ALA A 440 -3.53 -3.94 7.67
N LEU A 441 -4.27 -3.11 6.94
CA LEU A 441 -5.56 -3.49 6.41
C LEU A 441 -5.37 -4.26 5.10
N GLY A 442 -6.25 -5.21 4.83
CA GLY A 442 -6.25 -6.03 3.62
C GLY A 442 -7.66 -6.28 3.10
N VAL A 443 -7.76 -6.80 1.88
CA VAL A 443 -9.02 -7.25 1.26
C VAL A 443 -8.76 -8.62 0.63
N ARG A 444 -9.34 -9.69 1.17
CA ARG A 444 -9.05 -11.07 0.70
C ARG A 444 -9.55 -11.37 -0.71
N ASN A 445 -10.57 -10.64 -1.16
CA ASN A 445 -11.40 -11.02 -2.30
C ASN A 445 -11.41 -9.99 -3.45
N SER A 446 -10.47 -9.05 -3.50
CA SER A 446 -10.51 -7.90 -4.44
C SER A 446 -10.74 -8.30 -5.91
N PHE A 447 -10.01 -9.30 -6.42
CA PHE A 447 -10.20 -9.83 -7.78
C PHE A 447 -11.60 -10.41 -8.02
N SER A 448 -12.17 -11.10 -7.02
CA SER A 448 -13.52 -11.65 -7.13
C SER A 448 -14.59 -10.55 -7.13
N LEU A 449 -14.35 -9.39 -6.51
CA LEU A 449 -15.29 -8.27 -6.53
C LEU A 449 -15.39 -7.67 -7.94
N ALA A 450 -14.25 -7.49 -8.59
CA ALA A 450 -14.13 -6.97 -9.95
C ALA A 450 -14.91 -7.80 -10.97
N GLU A 451 -14.88 -9.13 -10.83
CA GLU A 451 -15.61 -10.04 -11.72
C GLU A 451 -17.07 -10.24 -11.30
N ALA A 452 -17.32 -10.43 -10.00
CA ALA A 452 -18.59 -10.97 -9.51
C ALA A 452 -19.57 -9.90 -9.02
N PHE A 453 -19.08 -8.79 -8.49
CA PHE A 453 -19.91 -7.80 -7.80
C PHE A 453 -20.04 -6.49 -8.59
N PHE A 454 -18.92 -5.82 -8.89
CA PHE A 454 -18.94 -4.51 -9.50
C PHE A 454 -19.73 -4.44 -10.82
N PRO A 455 -19.69 -5.42 -11.75
CA PRO A 455 -20.48 -5.35 -12.98
C PRO A 455 -22.00 -5.23 -12.77
N PHE A 456 -22.50 -5.60 -11.59
CA PHE A 456 -23.93 -5.58 -11.24
C PHE A 456 -24.32 -4.41 -10.33
N LEU A 457 -23.36 -3.58 -9.94
CA LEU A 457 -23.61 -2.37 -9.16
C LEU A 457 -24.29 -1.32 -10.05
N VAL A 458 -25.47 -0.87 -9.66
CA VAL A 458 -26.27 0.14 -10.38
C VAL A 458 -26.35 1.43 -9.58
N ALA A 459 -26.52 2.56 -10.26
CA ALA A 459 -26.71 3.84 -9.59
C ALA A 459 -28.10 3.92 -8.93
N ALA A 460 -28.18 4.46 -7.72
CA ALA A 460 -29.44 4.65 -7.01
C ALA A 460 -30.36 5.68 -7.69
N ASP A 461 -29.78 6.68 -8.35
CA ASP A 461 -30.48 7.74 -9.11
C ASP A 461 -30.79 7.34 -10.57
N GLY A 462 -30.43 6.13 -10.98
CA GLY A 462 -30.61 5.64 -12.35
C GLY A 462 -29.56 6.13 -13.35
N THR A 463 -28.49 6.81 -12.92
CA THR A 463 -27.33 7.12 -13.76
C THR A 463 -26.79 5.85 -14.44
N LYS A 464 -26.52 5.95 -15.74
CA LYS A 464 -25.95 4.87 -16.56
C LYS A 464 -24.72 5.36 -17.31
N LEU A 465 -23.92 4.39 -17.74
CA LEU A 465 -22.87 4.60 -18.72
C LEU A 465 -23.45 4.57 -20.15
N ASP A 466 -22.62 4.93 -21.12
CA ASP A 466 -22.91 4.92 -22.54
C ASP A 466 -23.42 3.55 -22.98
N HIS A 467 -24.39 3.58 -23.90
CA HIS A 467 -25.14 2.40 -24.36
C HIS A 467 -25.92 1.69 -23.23
N ASP A 468 -26.42 2.45 -22.26
CA ASP A 468 -27.22 1.93 -21.12
C ASP A 468 -26.50 0.89 -20.26
N LYS A 469 -25.16 0.91 -20.27
CA LYS A 469 -24.32 0.01 -19.47
C LYS A 469 -24.43 0.35 -17.97
N PRO A 470 -24.31 -0.65 -17.07
CA PRO A 470 -24.38 -0.42 -15.62
C PRO A 470 -23.17 0.39 -15.12
N LEU A 471 -23.42 1.29 -14.17
CA LEU A 471 -22.42 2.18 -13.56
C LEU A 471 -21.21 1.41 -13.03
N GLY A 472 -21.46 0.24 -12.43
CA GLY A 472 -20.44 -0.56 -11.78
C GLY A 472 -19.30 -1.07 -12.66
N LEU A 473 -19.45 -1.03 -14.00
CA LEU A 473 -18.35 -1.33 -14.93
C LEU A 473 -17.15 -0.36 -14.80
N LEU A 474 -17.35 0.83 -14.23
CA LEU A 474 -16.26 1.75 -13.91
C LEU A 474 -15.18 1.08 -13.04
N TRP A 475 -15.60 0.30 -12.03
CA TRP A 475 -14.70 -0.30 -11.04
C TRP A 475 -14.39 -1.77 -11.33
N ALA A 476 -15.10 -2.39 -12.27
CA ALA A 476 -14.97 -3.81 -12.57
C ALA A 476 -13.71 -4.15 -13.39
N LYS A 477 -13.36 -3.30 -14.37
CA LYS A 477 -12.21 -3.53 -15.25
C LYS A 477 -11.79 -2.24 -15.94
N THR A 478 -10.52 -2.16 -16.32
CA THR A 478 -10.02 -1.09 -17.17
C THR A 478 -10.73 -1.18 -18.53
N ASP A 479 -11.36 -0.08 -18.95
CA ASP A 479 -11.97 0.07 -20.27
C ASP A 479 -11.28 1.24 -20.99
N PRO A 480 -10.58 1.01 -22.11
CA PRO A 480 -9.88 2.06 -22.85
C PRO A 480 -10.82 3.11 -23.46
N SER A 481 -12.13 2.89 -23.48
CA SER A 481 -13.10 3.93 -23.84
C SER A 481 -13.34 4.96 -22.73
N PHE A 482 -12.95 4.66 -21.48
CA PHE A 482 -13.02 5.60 -20.37
C PHE A 482 -11.76 6.48 -20.32
N LYS A 483 -11.94 7.75 -19.94
CA LYS A 483 -10.82 8.69 -19.77
C LYS A 483 -10.00 8.43 -18.52
N PHE A 484 -10.57 7.67 -17.58
CA PHE A 484 -9.97 7.36 -16.29
C PHE A 484 -10.03 5.87 -16.01
N ASP A 485 -8.92 5.30 -15.52
CA ASP A 485 -8.97 3.99 -14.89
C ASP A 485 -9.52 4.16 -13.48
N ASN A 486 -10.71 3.61 -13.23
CA ASN A 486 -11.36 3.69 -11.93
C ASN A 486 -11.23 2.39 -11.12
N THR A 487 -10.59 1.35 -11.65
CA THR A 487 -10.50 0.03 -10.99
C THR A 487 -9.79 0.09 -9.63
N SER A 488 -8.88 1.04 -9.47
CA SER A 488 -8.14 1.30 -8.24
C SER A 488 -8.68 2.49 -7.43
N LEU A 489 -9.76 3.14 -7.88
CA LEU A 489 -10.46 4.22 -7.17
C LEU A 489 -11.60 3.69 -6.29
N VAL A 490 -11.35 2.57 -5.60
CA VAL A 490 -12.27 1.99 -4.61
C VAL A 490 -11.65 2.12 -3.23
N VAL A 491 -12.33 2.84 -2.34
CA VAL A 491 -11.96 3.04 -0.94
C VAL A 491 -12.67 1.99 -0.10
N TYR A 492 -11.94 0.98 0.36
CA TYR A 492 -12.49 -0.02 1.27
C TYR A 492 -12.42 0.51 2.70
N LEU A 493 -13.56 0.83 3.28
CA LEU A 493 -13.64 1.46 4.60
C LEU A 493 -13.95 0.40 5.65
N SER A 494 -13.08 0.28 6.65
CA SER A 494 -13.22 -0.65 7.76
C SER A 494 -14.02 -0.03 8.91
N ALA A 495 -14.92 -0.82 9.51
CA ALA A 495 -15.54 -0.50 10.79
C ALA A 495 -14.60 -0.72 12.00
N VAL A 496 -13.43 -1.33 11.81
CA VAL A 496 -12.39 -1.34 12.85
C VAL A 496 -11.70 0.03 12.82
N PRO A 497 -11.62 0.74 13.95
CA PRO A 497 -11.19 2.15 13.97
C PRO A 497 -9.68 2.33 13.82
N GLY A 498 -8.92 1.27 13.57
CA GLY A 498 -7.47 1.29 13.49
C GLY A 498 -6.95 0.43 12.35
N GLY A 499 -5.68 0.62 12.06
CA GLY A 499 -4.95 -0.09 11.03
C GLY A 499 -4.13 0.84 10.15
N ARG A 500 -3.26 0.26 9.32
CA ARG A 500 -2.49 0.98 8.31
C ARG A 500 -3.14 0.79 6.95
N ALA A 501 -3.28 1.90 6.22
CA ALA A 501 -3.78 1.88 4.86
C ALA A 501 -2.83 1.12 3.91
N ASN A 502 -3.36 0.65 2.79
CA ASN A 502 -2.60 -0.08 1.79
C ASN A 502 -2.90 0.41 0.37
N SER A 503 -2.18 -0.16 -0.61
CA SER A 503 -2.30 0.21 -2.03
C SER A 503 -3.66 -0.06 -2.69
N MET A 504 -4.56 -0.81 -2.05
CA MET A 504 -5.95 -0.98 -2.50
C MET A 504 -6.88 0.07 -1.89
N ILE A 505 -6.35 1.10 -1.24
CA ILE A 505 -7.08 2.10 -0.44
C ILE A 505 -8.00 1.42 0.60
N ALA A 506 -7.49 0.38 1.25
CA ALA A 506 -8.11 -0.14 2.47
C ALA A 506 -7.82 0.82 3.62
N MET A 507 -8.84 1.35 4.29
CA MET A 507 -8.70 2.42 5.27
C MET A 507 -9.54 2.18 6.51
N SER A 508 -9.04 2.69 7.63
CA SER A 508 -9.74 2.82 8.92
C SER A 508 -9.92 4.30 9.27
N LEU A 509 -10.65 4.56 10.34
CA LEU A 509 -10.91 5.93 10.83
C LEU A 509 -9.80 6.44 11.75
N GLY A 510 -8.87 5.60 12.15
CA GLY A 510 -7.68 5.94 12.92
C GLY A 510 -6.51 5.10 12.43
N SER A 511 -5.31 5.45 12.89
CA SER A 511 -4.06 4.80 12.49
C SER A 511 -3.48 3.93 13.60
N GLY A 512 -2.65 2.96 13.20
CA GLY A 512 -1.83 2.17 14.11
C GLY A 512 -2.55 1.01 14.82
N ASN A 513 -1.86 0.48 15.84
CA ASN A 513 -2.35 -0.63 16.65
C ASN A 513 -3.38 -0.14 17.68
N ILE A 514 -4.52 -0.82 17.77
CA ILE A 514 -5.64 -0.43 18.64
C ILE A 514 -5.98 -1.52 19.66
N ASP A 515 -6.68 -1.10 20.70
CA ASP A 515 -7.25 -2.01 21.69
C ASP A 515 -8.52 -2.62 21.12
N LEU A 516 -8.46 -3.91 20.76
CA LEU A 516 -9.58 -4.66 20.21
C LEU A 516 -10.43 -5.18 21.37
N PRO A 517 -11.66 -4.71 21.60
CA PRO A 517 -12.55 -5.31 22.58
C PRO A 517 -12.81 -6.75 22.17
N VAL A 518 -12.76 -7.68 23.12
CA VAL A 518 -12.92 -9.11 22.85
C VAL A 518 -13.85 -9.78 23.84
N ILE A 519 -14.54 -10.81 23.37
CA ILE A 519 -15.43 -11.65 24.18
C ILE A 519 -14.95 -13.09 24.07
N ALA A 520 -14.65 -13.73 25.19
CA ALA A 520 -14.20 -15.12 25.20
C ALA A 520 -15.27 -16.05 24.59
N VAL A 521 -14.84 -17.02 23.79
CA VAL A 521 -15.73 -18.03 23.20
C VAL A 521 -15.88 -19.20 24.16
N PRO A 522 -17.10 -19.53 24.61
CA PRO A 522 -17.30 -20.65 25.52
C PRO A 522 -16.77 -21.96 24.93
N GLY A 523 -15.96 -22.66 25.71
CA GLY A 523 -15.50 -24.00 25.37
C GLY A 523 -14.28 -24.08 24.45
N ARG A 524 -13.63 -22.98 24.06
CA ARG A 524 -12.31 -23.00 23.41
C ARG A 524 -11.50 -21.77 23.81
N ASN A 525 -10.16 -21.86 23.78
CA ASN A 525 -9.30 -20.70 24.01
C ASN A 525 -9.32 -19.79 22.76
N SER A 526 -10.41 -19.06 22.51
CA SER A 526 -10.49 -18.07 21.44
C SER A 526 -11.39 -16.91 21.83
N PHE A 527 -11.38 -15.87 21.01
CA PHE A 527 -12.17 -14.66 21.21
C PHE A 527 -13.09 -14.39 20.03
N LYS A 528 -14.19 -13.70 20.27
CA LYS A 528 -14.93 -12.96 19.25
C LYS A 528 -14.60 -11.49 19.38
N LEU A 529 -14.62 -10.79 18.26
CA LEU A 529 -14.50 -9.35 18.25
C LEU A 529 -15.72 -8.72 18.94
N GLY A 530 -15.46 -7.87 19.92
CA GLY A 530 -16.46 -7.08 20.61
C GLY A 530 -16.92 -5.88 19.78
N ALA A 531 -17.95 -5.19 20.27
CA ALA A 531 -18.43 -3.97 19.63
C ALA A 531 -17.45 -2.80 19.83
N PHE A 532 -17.36 -1.94 18.82
CA PHE A 532 -16.62 -0.67 18.85
C PHE A 532 -17.60 0.49 18.78
N ASP A 533 -17.21 1.61 19.39
CA ASP A 533 -17.84 2.89 19.12
C ASP A 533 -17.30 3.43 17.79
N LEU A 534 -18.18 3.54 16.80
CA LEU A 534 -17.83 4.17 15.53
C LEU A 534 -17.98 5.68 15.65
N PRO A 535 -16.96 6.46 15.22
CA PRO A 535 -17.11 7.89 15.14
C PRO A 535 -18.19 8.23 14.10
N GLN A 536 -18.89 9.34 14.33
CA GLN A 536 -19.91 9.80 13.40
C GLN A 536 -19.31 10.52 12.18
N GLU A 537 -18.05 10.96 12.27
CA GLU A 537 -17.36 11.69 11.22
C GLU A 537 -15.95 11.13 11.02
N ALA A 538 -15.39 11.33 9.82
CA ALA A 538 -14.01 10.99 9.55
C ALA A 538 -13.09 12.03 10.21
N PRO A 539 -12.11 11.61 11.04
CA PRO A 539 -11.19 12.57 11.62
C PRO A 539 -10.26 13.17 10.54
N PRO A 540 -9.72 14.38 10.77
CA PRO A 540 -8.86 15.05 9.79
C PRO A 540 -7.67 14.21 9.32
N ASP A 541 -7.12 13.36 10.20
CA ASP A 541 -6.02 12.48 9.86
C ASP A 541 -6.39 11.44 8.81
N ALA A 542 -7.50 10.72 9.03
CA ALA A 542 -8.02 9.79 8.03
C ALA A 542 -8.30 10.49 6.70
N CYS A 543 -8.81 11.73 6.71
CA CYS A 543 -9.05 12.49 5.47
C CYS A 543 -7.76 12.82 4.71
N ARG A 544 -6.65 13.11 5.41
CA ARG A 544 -5.34 13.31 4.78
C ARG A 544 -4.76 12.01 4.25
N THR A 545 -4.89 10.91 4.99
CA THR A 545 -4.52 9.57 4.51
C THR A 545 -5.30 9.23 3.24
N LEU A 546 -6.62 9.49 3.20
CA LEU A 546 -7.42 9.24 2.00
C LEU A 546 -6.91 10.08 0.82
N ALA A 547 -6.62 11.36 1.04
CA ALA A 547 -6.08 12.22 0.01
C ALA A 547 -4.73 11.69 -0.51
N HIS A 548 -3.85 11.23 0.39
CA HIS A 548 -2.57 10.59 0.08
C HIS A 548 -2.75 9.32 -0.77
N GLU A 549 -3.61 8.40 -0.36
CA GLU A 549 -3.84 7.14 -1.09
C GLU A 549 -4.49 7.38 -2.47
N LEU A 550 -5.42 8.34 -2.56
CA LEU A 550 -5.99 8.76 -3.84
C LEU A 550 -4.93 9.35 -4.78
N ALA A 551 -3.94 10.05 -4.23
CA ALA A 551 -2.86 10.68 -5.02
C ALA A 551 -2.02 9.65 -5.80
N HIS A 552 -1.87 8.42 -5.28
CA HIS A 552 -1.19 7.35 -6.00
C HIS A 552 -1.86 7.01 -7.34
N ASN A 553 -3.19 7.04 -7.37
CA ASN A 553 -4.00 6.79 -8.57
C ASN A 553 -3.89 7.91 -9.61
N PHE A 554 -3.31 9.06 -9.24
CA PHE A 554 -3.01 10.17 -10.14
C PHE A 554 -1.51 10.26 -10.48
N GLY A 555 -0.78 9.16 -10.26
CA GLY A 555 0.61 9.01 -10.67
C GLY A 555 1.64 9.56 -9.69
N LEU A 556 1.28 9.74 -8.42
CA LEU A 556 2.22 10.11 -7.36
C LEU A 556 2.79 8.86 -6.65
N GLY A 557 4.03 8.96 -6.20
CA GLY A 557 4.74 7.94 -5.43
C GLY A 557 5.03 8.42 -4.02
N ASP A 558 5.38 7.47 -3.16
CA ASP A 558 5.72 7.70 -1.77
C ASP A 558 7.02 8.50 -1.61
N GLU A 559 6.98 9.61 -0.88
CA GLU A 559 8.13 10.46 -0.59
C GLU A 559 8.73 10.19 0.81
N TYR A 560 8.13 9.28 1.58
CA TYR A 560 8.61 8.86 2.89
C TYR A 560 9.76 7.85 2.79
N THR A 561 10.49 7.72 3.90
CA THR A 561 11.67 6.86 4.04
C THR A 561 11.43 5.89 5.19
N GLU A 562 11.60 4.59 4.96
CA GLU A 562 11.50 3.54 5.98
C GLU A 562 12.88 2.90 6.25
N PHE A 563 13.79 2.92 5.27
CA PHE A 563 15.06 2.21 5.31
C PHE A 563 16.24 3.16 5.23
N ASN A 564 17.18 3.00 6.18
CA ASN A 564 18.47 3.70 6.15
C ASN A 564 19.43 3.03 5.16
N ARG A 565 19.07 3.06 3.87
CA ARG A 565 19.88 2.55 2.77
C ARG A 565 19.75 3.43 1.53
N ARG A 566 20.65 3.21 0.58
CA ARG A 566 20.61 3.80 -0.76
C ARG A 566 19.82 2.88 -1.69
N PHE A 567 19.00 3.46 -2.55
CA PHE A 567 18.29 2.72 -3.59
C PHE A 567 19.26 2.22 -4.67
N ASP A 568 19.34 0.91 -4.88
CA ASP A 568 20.34 0.29 -5.75
C ASP A 568 19.99 0.37 -7.24
N LEU A 569 18.70 0.42 -7.60
CA LEU A 569 18.22 0.35 -8.99
C LEU A 569 18.22 1.72 -9.68
N GLN A 570 19.39 2.36 -9.75
CA GLN A 570 19.53 3.73 -10.25
C GLN A 570 19.14 3.94 -11.72
N ASP A 571 19.11 2.87 -12.52
CA ASP A 571 18.73 2.89 -13.93
C ASP A 571 17.22 2.68 -14.19
N GLU A 572 16.46 2.26 -13.17
CA GLU A 572 15.05 1.92 -13.34
C GLU A 572 14.16 3.18 -13.29
N PRO A 573 13.13 3.26 -14.16
CA PRO A 573 12.12 4.31 -14.07
C PRO A 573 11.20 4.06 -12.86
N LEU A 574 11.04 5.05 -11.99
CA LEU A 574 10.19 4.92 -10.79
C LEU A 574 8.67 5.01 -11.05
N GLY A 575 8.22 5.19 -12.30
CA GLY A 575 6.81 5.29 -12.69
C GLY A 575 6.07 6.57 -12.23
N SER A 576 6.34 7.05 -11.01
CA SER A 576 5.67 8.19 -10.37
C SER A 576 6.20 9.54 -10.82
N ALA A 577 5.33 10.55 -10.94
CA ALA A 577 5.66 11.89 -11.45
C ALA A 577 6.57 12.71 -10.53
N ASN A 578 6.42 12.51 -9.20
CA ASN A 578 7.14 13.22 -8.15
C ASN A 578 8.42 12.51 -7.69
N LEU A 579 8.79 11.38 -8.27
CA LEU A 579 10.03 10.67 -7.94
C LEU A 579 10.90 10.49 -9.18
N GLN A 580 12.21 10.54 -8.97
CA GLN A 580 13.22 10.13 -9.95
C GLN A 580 14.46 9.57 -9.24
N THR A 581 15.24 8.72 -9.90
CA THR A 581 16.52 8.27 -9.33
C THR A 581 17.56 9.39 -9.35
N GLU A 582 18.57 9.29 -8.50
CA GLU A 582 19.71 10.22 -8.51
C GLU A 582 20.40 10.25 -9.87
N LYS A 583 20.64 9.09 -10.49
CA LYS A 583 21.23 9.00 -11.83
C LYS A 583 20.39 9.74 -12.88
N ASN A 584 19.07 9.64 -12.81
CA ASN A 584 18.17 10.35 -13.72
C ASN A 584 18.12 11.88 -13.49
N ALA A 585 18.63 12.36 -12.35
CA ALA A 585 18.84 13.77 -12.04
C ALA A 585 20.18 14.32 -12.57
N GLN A 586 21.05 13.43 -13.08
CA GLN A 586 22.37 13.76 -13.57
C GLN A 586 22.37 13.85 -15.11
N ASN A 587 23.29 14.65 -15.63
CA ASN A 587 23.59 14.73 -17.06
C ASN A 587 24.49 13.55 -17.51
N PRO A 588 24.78 13.42 -18.82
CA PRO A 588 25.60 12.31 -19.33
C PRO A 588 27.03 12.21 -18.76
N VAL A 589 27.54 13.24 -18.08
CA VAL A 589 28.86 13.21 -17.40
C VAL A 589 28.75 12.93 -15.90
N GLY A 590 27.58 12.47 -15.42
CA GLY A 590 27.35 12.10 -14.02
C GLY A 590 27.26 13.27 -13.06
N LYS A 591 26.95 14.48 -13.55
CA LYS A 591 26.77 15.67 -12.70
C LYS A 591 25.30 16.04 -12.60
N PHE A 592 24.86 16.41 -11.39
CA PHE A 592 23.54 16.98 -11.18
C PHE A 592 23.32 18.17 -12.10
N SER A 593 22.15 18.21 -12.71
CA SER A 593 21.76 19.28 -13.62
C SER A 593 20.31 19.67 -13.35
N GLY A 594 20.09 20.97 -13.19
CA GLY A 594 18.74 21.51 -13.05
C GLY A 594 17.85 21.24 -14.27
N ASP A 595 18.45 21.07 -15.46
CA ASP A 595 17.73 20.70 -16.69
C ASP A 595 17.34 19.21 -16.74
N GLU A 596 17.92 18.39 -15.88
CA GLU A 596 17.62 16.95 -15.79
C GLU A 596 16.59 16.63 -14.68
N ILE A 597 16.06 17.65 -13.99
CA ILE A 597 14.99 17.49 -13.00
C ILE A 597 13.67 17.18 -13.73
N LYS A 598 13.04 16.04 -13.40
CA LYS A 598 11.81 15.53 -14.02
C LYS A 598 10.64 16.51 -13.96
N TRP A 599 10.45 17.15 -12.81
CA TRP A 599 9.35 18.09 -12.57
C TRP A 599 9.69 19.54 -12.94
N ASN A 600 10.73 19.78 -13.75
CA ASN A 600 11.05 21.13 -14.24
C ASN A 600 10.16 21.54 -15.42
N TRP A 601 8.86 21.68 -15.18
CA TRP A 601 7.86 22.07 -16.19
C TRP A 601 7.61 23.58 -16.18
N HIS A 602 7.06 24.13 -17.26
CA HIS A 602 6.50 25.49 -17.19
C HIS A 602 5.41 25.57 -16.13
N ARG A 603 5.42 26.65 -15.36
CA ARG A 603 4.27 27.09 -14.57
C ARG A 603 3.17 27.56 -15.51
N ILE A 604 1.91 27.29 -15.16
CA ILE A 604 0.76 27.49 -16.04
C ILE A 604 -0.24 28.46 -15.38
N SER A 605 -0.44 29.61 -16.02
CA SER A 605 -1.41 30.61 -15.56
C SER A 605 -2.81 30.41 -16.16
N LYS A 606 -2.92 29.76 -17.32
CA LYS A 606 -4.20 29.43 -17.97
C LYS A 606 -4.05 28.14 -18.75
N ALA A 607 -5.03 27.27 -18.77
CA ALA A 607 -5.00 26.05 -19.58
C ALA A 607 -6.39 25.59 -20.01
N ALA A 608 -6.49 25.17 -21.28
CA ALA A 608 -7.68 24.54 -21.83
C ALA A 608 -7.37 23.18 -22.43
N VAL A 609 -8.34 22.28 -22.30
CA VAL A 609 -8.27 20.93 -22.86
C VAL A 609 -8.77 20.97 -24.30
N ILE A 610 -7.95 20.43 -25.21
CA ILE A 610 -8.27 20.27 -26.63
C ILE A 610 -9.29 19.15 -26.79
N MET A 611 -10.34 19.42 -27.57
CA MET A 611 -11.44 18.49 -27.84
C MET A 611 -11.30 17.87 -29.25
N PRO A 612 -11.88 16.69 -29.53
CA PRO A 612 -11.69 16.00 -30.81
C PRO A 612 -12.34 16.76 -31.98
N ASN A 613 -11.96 16.47 -33.22
CA ASN A 613 -12.61 17.08 -34.39
C ASN A 613 -14.09 16.64 -34.46
N LYS A 614 -15.00 17.59 -34.74
CA LYS A 614 -16.44 17.31 -34.77
C LYS A 614 -16.81 16.32 -35.88
N THR A 615 -16.37 16.61 -37.11
CA THR A 615 -16.91 15.98 -38.31
C THR A 615 -16.33 14.60 -38.54
N ASP A 616 -15.19 14.32 -37.91
CA ASP A 616 -14.42 13.11 -38.12
C ASP A 616 -13.45 12.96 -36.95
N PRO A 617 -13.77 12.15 -35.90
CA PRO A 617 -12.89 11.92 -34.76
C PRO A 617 -11.51 11.38 -35.14
N ASP A 618 -11.37 10.79 -36.33
CA ASP A 618 -10.11 10.26 -36.85
C ASP A 618 -9.21 11.36 -37.45
N LYS A 619 -9.73 12.58 -37.64
CA LYS A 619 -8.96 13.74 -38.08
C LYS A 619 -8.36 14.54 -36.92
N PRO A 620 -7.23 15.22 -37.14
CA PRO A 620 -6.66 16.15 -36.17
C PRO A 620 -7.71 17.18 -35.69
N PRO A 621 -7.73 17.49 -34.38
CA PRO A 621 -8.69 18.46 -33.83
C PRO A 621 -8.42 19.89 -34.29
N ILE A 622 -7.16 20.22 -34.55
CA ILE A 622 -6.71 21.55 -34.95
C ILE A 622 -6.84 21.68 -36.47
N THR A 623 -7.42 22.77 -36.94
CA THR A 623 -7.56 23.06 -38.38
C THR A 623 -6.83 24.35 -38.75
N GLU A 624 -6.34 24.44 -39.98
CA GLU A 624 -5.66 25.64 -40.49
C GLU A 624 -6.53 26.38 -41.52
N SER A 625 -6.56 27.71 -41.42
CA SER A 625 -7.06 28.60 -42.45
C SER A 625 -6.21 29.86 -42.52
N SER A 626 -5.63 30.14 -43.69
CA SER A 626 -4.84 31.35 -43.96
C SER A 626 -3.70 31.62 -42.95
N GLY A 627 -2.95 30.57 -42.57
CA GLY A 627 -1.84 30.67 -41.62
C GLY A 627 -2.28 30.87 -40.16
N GLN A 628 -3.57 30.71 -39.87
CA GLN A 628 -4.13 30.69 -38.51
C GLN A 628 -4.65 29.29 -38.19
N PHE A 629 -4.54 28.90 -36.93
CA PHE A 629 -4.97 27.60 -36.44
C PHE A 629 -6.19 27.78 -35.53
N GLU A 630 -7.28 27.07 -35.82
CA GLU A 630 -8.44 26.99 -34.95
C GLU A 630 -8.29 25.79 -34.03
N ILE A 631 -8.34 26.04 -32.72
CA ILE A 631 -8.19 25.02 -31.68
C ILE A 631 -9.55 24.85 -30.96
N PRO A 632 -10.20 23.68 -31.08
CA PRO A 632 -11.44 23.39 -30.35
C PRO A 632 -11.14 23.06 -28.88
N LEU A 633 -11.87 23.70 -27.97
CA LEU A 633 -11.67 23.57 -26.52
C LEU A 633 -12.92 23.03 -25.84
N ARG A 634 -12.74 22.48 -24.63
CA ARG A 634 -13.86 22.13 -23.74
C ARG A 634 -14.68 23.39 -23.43
N LEU A 635 -16.00 23.27 -23.42
CA LEU A 635 -16.90 24.39 -23.16
C LEU A 635 -16.55 25.10 -21.85
N GLY A 636 -16.51 26.44 -21.88
CA GLY A 636 -16.11 27.29 -20.76
C GLY A 636 -14.60 27.51 -20.66
N HIS A 637 -13.76 26.63 -21.21
CA HIS A 637 -12.31 26.75 -21.08
C HIS A 637 -11.73 27.87 -21.95
N GLY A 638 -12.40 28.30 -23.02
CA GLY A 638 -11.96 29.42 -23.85
C GLY A 638 -12.05 30.77 -23.13
N LEU A 639 -12.92 30.87 -22.11
CA LEU A 639 -13.23 32.12 -21.40
C LEU A 639 -12.06 32.70 -20.61
N GLN A 640 -11.05 31.89 -20.25
CA GLN A 640 -9.86 32.37 -19.54
C GLN A 640 -8.90 33.14 -20.45
N PHE A 641 -8.93 32.90 -21.76
CA PHE A 641 -8.00 33.53 -22.70
C PHE A 641 -8.48 34.91 -23.12
N VAL A 642 -7.53 35.74 -23.56
CA VAL A 642 -7.80 37.02 -24.22
C VAL A 642 -6.96 37.13 -25.49
N LYS A 643 -7.39 37.99 -26.42
CA LYS A 643 -6.59 38.33 -27.61
C LYS A 643 -5.22 38.88 -27.18
N GLY A 644 -4.16 38.37 -27.78
CA GLY A 644 -2.76 38.71 -27.46
C GLY A 644 -2.09 37.76 -26.47
N ASP A 645 -2.82 36.83 -25.85
CA ASP A 645 -2.21 35.79 -25.01
C ASP A 645 -1.23 34.94 -25.83
N LYS A 646 -0.03 34.73 -25.28
CA LYS A 646 1.05 33.94 -25.91
C LYS A 646 1.02 32.50 -25.39
N VAL A 647 0.50 31.58 -26.18
CA VAL A 647 0.20 30.21 -25.75
C VAL A 647 1.14 29.18 -26.37
N LEU A 648 1.30 28.07 -25.65
CA LEU A 648 1.96 26.86 -26.12
C LEU A 648 0.98 25.69 -26.08
N LEU A 649 1.26 24.65 -26.87
CA LEU A 649 0.55 23.38 -26.79
C LEU A 649 1.46 22.34 -26.13
N ARG A 650 0.87 21.46 -25.32
CA ARG A 650 1.54 20.31 -24.70
C ARG A 650 0.72 19.05 -24.92
N VAL A 651 1.40 17.99 -25.37
CA VAL A 651 0.80 16.65 -25.44
C VAL A 651 0.52 16.19 -24.02
N ARG A 652 -0.73 15.82 -23.78
CA ARG A 652 -1.18 15.18 -22.56
C ARG A 652 -2.01 13.98 -22.96
N LYS A 653 -1.77 12.86 -22.29
CA LYS A 653 -2.55 11.65 -22.46
C LYS A 653 -3.39 11.43 -21.22
N TRP A 654 -4.60 10.93 -21.43
CA TRP A 654 -5.43 10.45 -20.35
C TRP A 654 -4.74 9.28 -19.64
N ASN A 655 -4.94 9.16 -18.32
CA ASN A 655 -4.34 8.13 -17.47
C ASN A 655 -2.81 8.09 -17.40
N GLU A 656 -2.10 9.08 -17.94
CA GLU A 656 -0.65 9.18 -17.78
C GLU A 656 -0.30 10.47 -17.02
N PRO A 657 0.49 10.39 -15.93
CA PRO A 657 0.99 11.59 -15.30
C PRO A 657 1.95 12.33 -16.23
N ILE A 658 2.17 13.61 -15.93
CA ILE A 658 3.14 14.43 -16.65
C ILE A 658 4.57 13.85 -16.54
N GLN A 659 5.23 13.74 -17.68
CA GLN A 659 6.55 13.10 -17.80
C GLN A 659 7.70 14.10 -17.71
N LYS A 660 8.94 13.59 -17.60
CA LYS A 660 10.16 14.41 -17.75
C LYS A 660 10.18 15.00 -19.16
N LYS A 661 10.41 16.32 -19.28
CA LYS A 661 10.49 17.04 -20.57
C LYS A 661 9.30 16.71 -21.50
N PRO A 662 8.05 17.04 -21.10
CA PRO A 662 6.87 16.66 -21.86
C PRO A 662 6.86 17.30 -23.26
N ASP A 663 6.34 16.60 -24.27
CA ASP A 663 6.27 17.12 -25.64
C ASP A 663 5.42 18.39 -25.69
N THR A 664 6.11 19.50 -25.88
CA THR A 664 5.58 20.86 -25.81
C THR A 664 6.11 21.62 -27.02
N LEU A 665 5.34 22.55 -27.57
CA LEU A 665 5.88 23.53 -28.51
C LEU A 665 7.06 24.28 -27.88
N SER A 666 8.13 24.44 -28.64
CA SER A 666 9.29 25.21 -28.19
C SER A 666 8.99 26.71 -28.16
N LEU A 667 9.86 27.50 -27.53
CA LEU A 667 9.75 28.96 -27.52
C LEU A 667 9.74 29.56 -28.95
N ALA A 668 10.48 28.96 -29.88
CA ALA A 668 10.49 29.38 -31.27
C ALA A 668 9.12 29.18 -31.96
N GLN A 669 8.31 28.26 -31.45
CA GLN A 669 6.99 27.85 -31.95
C GLN A 669 5.83 28.49 -31.16
N LEU A 670 6.08 29.60 -30.47
CA LEU A 670 5.07 30.31 -29.68
C LEU A 670 3.91 30.80 -30.55
N LEU A 671 2.69 30.63 -30.05
CA LEU A 671 1.45 31.05 -30.72
C LEU A 671 0.84 32.25 -30.00
N GLU A 672 0.12 33.10 -30.72
CA GLU A 672 -0.64 34.24 -30.18
C GLU A 672 -2.13 34.04 -30.46
N VAL A 673 -2.97 34.21 -29.44
CA VAL A 673 -4.44 34.21 -29.59
C VAL A 673 -4.88 35.46 -30.34
N VAL A 674 -5.51 35.28 -31.51
CA VAL A 674 -6.00 36.39 -32.34
C VAL A 674 -7.51 36.59 -32.23
N GLU A 675 -8.25 35.53 -31.94
CA GLU A 675 -9.70 35.52 -31.81
C GLU A 675 -10.15 34.47 -30.80
N ILE A 676 -11.23 34.75 -30.09
CA ILE A 676 -11.93 33.80 -29.22
C ILE A 676 -13.35 33.68 -29.74
N LYS A 677 -13.70 32.51 -30.26
CA LYS A 677 -15.04 32.22 -30.75
C LYS A 677 -15.81 31.55 -29.61
N LYS A 678 -16.73 32.31 -29.02
CA LYS A 678 -17.60 31.82 -27.95
C LYS A 678 -18.70 30.96 -28.55
N PHE A 679 -19.16 29.97 -27.79
CA PHE A 679 -20.36 29.23 -28.13
C PHE A 679 -21.60 30.15 -28.11
N GLU A 680 -22.46 30.03 -29.13
CA GLU A 680 -23.78 30.66 -29.17
C GLU A 680 -24.87 29.65 -28.78
N PHE A 681 -25.62 29.95 -27.72
CA PHE A 681 -26.75 29.14 -27.26
C PHE A 681 -27.81 28.99 -28.37
N GLY A 682 -28.17 27.75 -28.73
CA GLY A 682 -29.27 27.45 -29.67
C GLY A 682 -28.91 26.54 -30.86
N VAL A 683 -27.64 26.20 -31.05
CA VAL A 683 -27.21 25.24 -32.09
C VAL A 683 -27.17 23.84 -31.47
N THR A 684 -28.11 22.97 -31.86
CA THR A 684 -28.29 21.62 -31.28
C THR A 684 -27.37 20.54 -31.83
N ASP A 685 -26.54 20.86 -32.83
CA ASP A 685 -25.55 19.94 -33.38
C ASP A 685 -24.41 20.73 -34.05
N PRO A 686 -23.17 20.74 -33.52
CA PRO A 686 -22.58 19.82 -32.51
C PRO A 686 -22.88 20.19 -31.06
N PRO A 687 -22.49 19.32 -30.09
CA PRO A 687 -22.39 19.75 -28.71
C PRO A 687 -21.57 21.05 -28.56
N PRO A 688 -21.99 21.96 -27.67
CA PRO A 688 -21.34 23.24 -27.42
C PRO A 688 -19.87 23.10 -27.06
N ARG A 689 -19.02 23.91 -27.70
CA ARG A 689 -17.57 23.99 -27.42
C ARG A 689 -17.07 25.42 -27.64
N ASP A 690 -16.05 25.80 -26.88
CA ASP A 690 -15.30 27.02 -27.13
C ASP A 690 -14.27 26.79 -28.22
N ARG A 691 -13.84 27.85 -28.90
CA ARG A 691 -12.70 27.80 -29.81
C ARG A 691 -11.83 29.03 -29.65
N ILE A 692 -10.54 28.85 -29.84
CA ILE A 692 -9.60 29.96 -30.02
C ILE A 692 -8.96 29.85 -31.39
N VAL A 693 -8.71 30.99 -32.00
CA VAL A 693 -7.89 31.09 -33.22
C VAL A 693 -6.55 31.66 -32.83
N VAL A 694 -5.49 30.99 -33.25
CA VAL A 694 -4.11 31.37 -32.93
C VAL A 694 -3.28 31.51 -34.20
N ARG A 695 -2.20 32.28 -34.12
CA ARG A 695 -1.20 32.39 -35.19
C ARG A 695 0.21 32.23 -34.63
N PRO A 696 1.20 31.78 -35.43
CA PRO A 696 2.60 31.84 -35.03
C PRO A 696 3.03 33.28 -34.72
N VAL A 697 3.69 33.48 -33.58
CA VAL A 697 4.33 34.78 -33.24
C VAL A 697 5.44 35.08 -34.27
N ASN A 698 6.19 34.04 -34.66
CA ASN A 698 7.17 34.09 -35.72
C ASN A 698 6.57 33.44 -36.98
N ALA A 699 6.34 34.21 -38.04
CA ALA A 699 5.73 33.71 -39.27
C ALA A 699 6.50 32.49 -39.81
N GLY A 700 5.76 31.43 -40.17
CA GLY A 700 6.32 30.17 -40.69
C GLY A 700 6.93 29.23 -39.64
N ALA A 701 6.96 29.59 -38.35
CA ALA A 701 7.57 28.77 -37.31
C ALA A 701 6.75 27.54 -36.90
N VAL A 702 5.45 27.52 -37.21
CA VAL A 702 4.54 26.40 -36.91
C VAL A 702 3.74 26.04 -38.15
N THR A 703 3.65 24.74 -38.45
CA THR A 703 2.81 24.20 -39.53
C THR A 703 1.71 23.31 -38.97
N LEU A 704 0.62 23.09 -39.72
CA LEU A 704 -0.45 22.18 -39.31
C LEU A 704 0.07 20.77 -39.00
N ALA A 705 0.97 20.22 -39.83
CA ALA A 705 1.56 18.90 -39.63
C ALA A 705 2.28 18.77 -38.28
N GLN A 706 2.93 19.83 -37.80
CA GLN A 706 3.53 19.84 -36.47
C GLN A 706 2.47 19.81 -35.36
N LEU A 707 1.29 20.39 -35.59
CA LEU A 707 0.21 20.44 -34.62
C LEU A 707 -0.64 19.16 -34.55
N GLU A 708 -0.56 18.27 -35.55
CA GLU A 708 -1.34 17.02 -35.60
C GLU A 708 -1.10 16.09 -34.40
N ARG A 709 0.06 16.19 -33.74
CA ARG A 709 0.38 15.42 -32.54
C ARG A 709 -0.42 15.82 -31.30
N PHE A 710 -0.99 17.02 -31.27
CA PHE A 710 -1.82 17.52 -30.15
C PHE A 710 -3.27 17.07 -30.34
N LYS A 711 -3.54 15.83 -29.90
CA LYS A 711 -4.86 15.18 -30.00
C LYS A 711 -5.80 15.58 -28.84
N GLU A 712 -7.01 15.03 -28.83
CA GLU A 712 -7.93 15.16 -27.68
C GLU A 712 -7.21 14.87 -26.36
N GLY A 713 -7.47 15.72 -25.35
CA GLY A 713 -6.86 15.59 -24.03
C GLY A 713 -5.54 16.34 -23.89
N SER A 714 -4.88 16.69 -24.99
CA SER A 714 -3.77 17.67 -25.01
C SER A 714 -4.25 19.03 -24.52
N ILE A 715 -3.31 19.90 -24.14
CA ILE A 715 -3.65 21.23 -23.61
C ILE A 715 -3.06 22.34 -24.46
N VAL A 716 -3.80 23.44 -24.56
CA VAL A 716 -3.27 24.77 -24.89
C VAL A 716 -3.18 25.57 -23.60
N TYR A 717 -2.05 26.23 -23.36
CA TYR A 717 -1.82 26.90 -22.09
C TYR A 717 -1.00 28.18 -22.22
N LEU A 718 -1.22 29.11 -21.29
CA LEU A 718 -0.46 30.34 -21.11
C LEU A 718 0.60 30.10 -20.02
N PRO A 719 1.89 29.95 -20.37
CA PRO A 719 2.94 29.82 -19.38
C PRO A 719 3.06 31.09 -18.51
N THR A 720 3.31 30.91 -17.22
CA THR A 720 3.52 32.02 -16.28
C THR A 720 4.84 32.72 -16.61
N PRO A 721 4.87 34.06 -16.81
CA PRO A 721 6.11 34.78 -17.05
C PRO A 721 7.13 34.62 -15.91
N ALA A 722 8.41 34.50 -16.22
CA ALA A 722 9.47 34.45 -15.21
C ALA A 722 9.48 35.72 -14.33
N PRO A 723 9.90 35.67 -13.05
CA PRO A 723 10.07 36.89 -12.25
C PRO A 723 11.01 37.88 -12.94
N GLU A 724 10.70 39.19 -12.88
CA GLU A 724 11.42 40.22 -13.64
C GLU A 724 12.93 40.24 -13.34
N SER A 725 13.32 39.90 -12.12
CA SER A 725 14.72 39.80 -11.65
C SER A 725 15.58 38.77 -12.40
N VAL A 726 14.97 37.71 -12.93
CA VAL A 726 15.65 36.59 -13.60
C VAL A 726 15.15 36.34 -15.03
N ARG A 727 14.16 37.12 -15.47
CA ARG A 727 13.52 36.96 -16.78
C ARG A 727 14.52 37.28 -17.88
N HIS A 728 14.75 36.33 -18.77
CA HIS A 728 15.53 36.54 -19.99
C HIS A 728 14.65 36.23 -21.22
N PRO A 729 14.49 37.16 -22.17
CA PRO A 729 13.50 37.04 -23.25
C PRO A 729 13.71 35.81 -24.16
N VAL A 730 14.94 35.29 -24.23
CA VAL A 730 15.29 34.15 -25.09
C VAL A 730 15.53 32.86 -24.31
N ASN A 731 16.08 32.95 -23.09
CA ASN A 731 16.63 31.79 -22.39
C ASN A 731 15.78 31.37 -21.19
N TYR A 732 15.02 32.31 -20.63
CA TYR A 732 14.15 32.08 -19.48
C TYR A 732 12.97 33.07 -19.47
N PRO A 733 12.12 33.08 -20.52
CA PRO A 733 10.99 34.02 -20.59
C PRO A 733 9.84 33.62 -19.67
N PHE A 734 9.73 32.33 -19.35
CA PHE A 734 8.67 31.74 -18.55
C PHE A 734 9.23 31.09 -17.29
N ALA A 735 8.48 31.19 -16.21
CA ALA A 735 8.82 30.53 -14.95
C ALA A 735 8.65 29.02 -15.09
N GLU A 736 9.61 28.27 -14.57
CA GLU A 736 9.53 26.82 -14.43
C GLU A 736 9.14 26.45 -12.99
N MET A 737 8.69 25.22 -12.76
CA MET A 737 8.38 24.71 -11.43
C MET A 737 9.60 24.78 -10.52
N VAL A 738 10.80 24.45 -11.02
CA VAL A 738 12.06 24.69 -10.32
C VAL A 738 12.48 26.14 -10.57
N PRO A 739 12.64 26.97 -9.52
CA PRO A 739 13.07 28.35 -9.68
C PRO A 739 14.46 28.46 -10.31
N PHE A 740 14.68 29.47 -11.15
CA PHE A 740 15.90 29.61 -11.94
C PHE A 740 17.20 29.60 -11.10
N ASN A 741 17.22 30.37 -10.02
CA ASN A 741 18.34 30.43 -9.08
C ASN A 741 18.63 29.05 -8.42
N ILE A 742 17.58 28.32 -8.04
CA ILE A 742 17.69 26.96 -7.50
C ILE A 742 18.25 26.00 -8.56
N LYS A 743 17.71 26.06 -9.78
CA LYS A 743 18.15 25.26 -10.93
C LYS A 743 19.64 25.48 -11.24
N GLN A 744 20.08 26.74 -11.26
CA GLN A 744 21.48 27.10 -11.47
C GLN A 744 22.38 26.66 -10.33
N ALA A 745 21.93 26.80 -9.08
CA ALA A 745 22.68 26.35 -7.92
C ALA A 745 22.92 24.84 -7.92
N ILE A 746 21.89 24.04 -8.18
CA ILE A 746 22.02 22.56 -8.30
C ILE A 746 23.06 22.20 -9.36
N THR A 747 23.01 22.87 -10.52
CA THR A 747 23.91 22.60 -11.65
C THR A 747 25.35 23.03 -11.34
N SER A 748 25.54 24.22 -10.78
CA SER A 748 26.87 24.80 -10.52
C SER A 748 27.57 24.14 -9.33
N GLN A 749 26.82 23.80 -8.29
CA GLN A 749 27.35 23.17 -7.08
C GLN A 749 27.40 21.64 -7.20
N ASN A 750 26.80 21.06 -8.24
CA ASN A 750 26.73 19.62 -8.48
C ASN A 750 26.19 18.84 -7.26
N ARG A 751 25.08 19.30 -6.69
CA ARG A 751 24.47 18.68 -5.50
C ARG A 751 22.97 18.94 -5.39
N PRO A 752 22.21 18.07 -4.71
CA PRO A 752 20.82 18.34 -4.33
C PRO A 752 20.74 19.46 -3.28
N LEU A 753 19.51 19.86 -2.92
CA LEU A 753 19.26 20.81 -1.82
C LEU A 753 19.32 20.16 -0.43
N THR A 754 19.81 18.93 -0.33
CA THR A 754 19.98 18.24 0.96
C THR A 754 21.43 18.31 1.40
N PRO A 755 21.70 18.13 2.71
CA PRO A 755 23.06 17.91 3.18
C PRO A 755 23.75 16.79 2.38
N VAL A 756 25.02 17.01 2.04
CA VAL A 756 25.89 16.03 1.36
C VAL A 756 27.09 15.75 2.29
N PRO A 757 27.43 14.48 2.59
CA PRO A 757 26.80 13.25 2.09
C PRO A 757 25.34 13.09 2.57
N CYS A 758 24.57 12.23 1.91
CA CYS A 758 23.22 11.90 2.36
C CYS A 758 23.29 11.39 3.82
N THR A 759 22.67 12.14 4.74
CA THR A 759 22.70 11.85 6.18
C THR A 759 21.29 11.74 6.79
N ASP A 760 20.25 11.63 5.96
CA ASP A 760 18.88 11.76 6.47
C ASP A 760 18.52 10.56 7.37
N LEU A 761 17.96 10.87 8.54
CA LEU A 761 17.51 9.88 9.50
C LEU A 761 16.11 9.43 9.12
N THR A 762 15.85 8.13 9.18
CA THR A 762 14.50 7.57 9.04
C THR A 762 13.53 8.33 9.96
N GLY A 763 12.40 8.79 9.42
CA GLY A 763 11.36 9.48 10.20
C GLY A 763 11.44 11.01 10.25
N ALA A 764 12.37 11.68 9.55
CA ALA A 764 12.36 13.13 9.46
C ALA A 764 11.20 13.65 8.58
N PHE A 765 10.13 14.17 9.19
CA PHE A 765 8.92 14.62 8.48
C PHE A 765 9.12 15.87 7.60
N MET A 766 10.22 16.58 7.81
CA MET A 766 10.57 17.79 7.07
C MET A 766 12.07 17.84 6.81
N GLN A 767 12.44 18.23 5.60
CA GLN A 767 13.82 18.52 5.23
C GLN A 767 13.95 20.00 4.84
N LEU A 768 14.87 20.71 5.48
CA LEU A 768 15.17 22.09 5.11
C LEU A 768 16.15 22.08 3.94
N PRO A 769 15.95 22.92 2.91
CA PRO A 769 16.91 23.04 1.83
C PRO A 769 18.21 23.68 2.33
N ASP A 770 19.33 23.12 1.90
CA ASP A 770 20.64 23.75 1.97
C ASP A 770 20.73 24.84 0.90
N LEU A 771 20.55 26.08 1.34
CA LEU A 771 20.63 27.28 0.50
C LEU A 771 22.00 27.98 0.61
N THR A 772 23.03 27.27 1.04
CA THR A 772 24.38 27.84 1.15
C THR A 772 24.84 28.31 -0.23
N ASN A 773 25.21 29.58 -0.32
CA ASN A 773 25.59 30.27 -1.56
C ASN A 773 24.49 30.30 -2.63
N ILE A 774 23.22 30.30 -2.21
CA ILE A 774 22.06 30.51 -3.09
C ILE A 774 21.30 31.74 -2.60
N GLU A 775 21.26 32.80 -3.41
CA GLU A 775 20.40 33.94 -3.15
C GLU A 775 18.95 33.54 -3.44
N VAL A 776 18.11 33.56 -2.39
CA VAL A 776 16.69 33.22 -2.50
C VAL A 776 15.87 34.22 -1.69
N ASN A 777 15.13 35.07 -2.39
CA ASN A 777 14.16 35.97 -1.80
C ASN A 777 12.80 35.26 -1.69
N LEU A 778 12.44 34.92 -0.44
CA LEU A 778 11.16 34.32 -0.08
C LEU A 778 10.34 35.32 0.74
N ARG A 779 9.02 35.30 0.56
CA ARG A 779 8.08 36.08 1.39
C ARG A 779 8.06 35.66 2.86
N GLY A 780 8.74 34.57 3.24
CA GLY A 780 8.89 34.13 4.63
C GLY A 780 9.74 32.87 4.79
N LYS A 781 10.36 32.69 5.97
CA LYS A 781 11.20 31.51 6.28
C LYS A 781 10.41 30.19 6.36
N PHE A 782 9.12 30.26 6.71
CA PHE A 782 8.23 29.08 6.82
C PHE A 782 8.06 28.32 5.50
N PHE A 783 8.25 28.99 4.35
CA PHE A 783 8.05 28.40 3.03
C PHE A 783 9.27 27.67 2.47
N ARG A 784 10.42 27.70 3.17
CA ARG A 784 11.66 27.05 2.71
C ARG A 784 11.47 25.56 2.36
N PRO A 785 10.77 24.72 3.15
CA PRO A 785 10.54 23.32 2.81
C PRO A 785 9.72 23.10 1.52
N PHE A 786 9.00 24.12 1.05
CA PHE A 786 8.16 24.06 -0.15
C PHE A 786 8.85 24.59 -1.41
N ILE A 787 10.12 25.03 -1.32
CA ILE A 787 10.91 25.35 -2.50
C ILE A 787 11.05 24.08 -3.33
N VAL A 788 10.59 24.14 -4.58
CA VAL A 788 10.72 23.03 -5.52
C VAL A 788 12.17 22.94 -6.01
N GLY A 789 12.78 21.77 -5.87
CA GLY A 789 14.18 21.51 -6.21
C GLY A 789 14.46 20.00 -6.30
N LEU A 790 15.62 19.56 -5.81
CA LEU A 790 15.97 18.14 -5.66
C LEU A 790 16.24 17.83 -4.18
N TYR A 791 15.51 16.86 -3.63
CA TYR A 791 15.68 16.41 -2.26
C TYR A 791 15.89 14.90 -2.21
N GLU A 792 16.88 14.43 -1.45
CA GLU A 792 17.16 13.00 -1.22
C GLU A 792 16.09 12.32 -0.36
N GLY A 793 15.74 11.11 -0.74
CA GLY A 793 14.85 10.17 -0.08
C GLY A 793 13.47 10.03 -0.76
N GLY A 794 12.87 8.87 -0.62
CA GLY A 794 11.57 8.54 -1.20
C GLY A 794 11.54 7.06 -1.58
N GLY A 795 10.38 6.53 -1.93
CA GLY A 795 10.22 5.11 -2.24
C GLY A 795 10.73 4.20 -1.12
N LYS A 796 10.64 4.66 0.15
CA LYS A 796 11.14 4.01 1.36
C LYS A 796 12.64 4.09 1.60
N ASP A 797 13.46 4.53 0.65
CA ASP A 797 14.91 4.64 0.83
C ASP A 797 15.33 6.06 1.20
N THR A 798 16.35 6.17 2.07
CA THR A 798 16.86 7.47 2.54
C THR A 798 17.72 8.18 1.50
N CYS A 799 18.37 7.43 0.60
CA CYS A 799 19.27 7.98 -0.43
C CYS A 799 19.04 7.37 -1.82
N GLY A 800 19.41 8.09 -2.88
CA GLY A 800 19.41 7.59 -4.26
C GLY A 800 18.07 7.73 -4.99
N ILE A 801 17.00 8.11 -4.29
CA ILE A 801 15.73 8.55 -4.85
C ILE A 801 15.58 10.04 -4.54
N MET A 802 15.16 10.82 -5.53
CA MET A 802 14.97 12.25 -5.46
C MET A 802 13.49 12.61 -5.52
N ARG A 803 13.09 13.59 -4.72
CA ARG A 803 11.73 14.16 -4.63
C ARG A 803 11.74 15.69 -4.78
N PRO A 804 10.59 16.34 -5.07
CA PRO A 804 10.53 17.75 -5.45
C PRO A 804 10.67 18.75 -4.30
N ALA A 805 10.32 18.37 -3.08
CA ALA A 805 10.24 19.32 -1.96
C ALA A 805 10.71 18.68 -0.64
N GLY A 806 11.11 19.54 0.29
CA GLY A 806 11.48 19.13 1.65
C GLY A 806 10.27 18.82 2.54
N LYS A 807 9.05 19.20 2.12
CA LYS A 807 7.79 18.85 2.79
C LYS A 807 6.71 18.53 1.75
N CYS A 808 6.00 17.41 1.96
CA CYS A 808 4.87 16.97 1.15
C CYS A 808 3.98 16.00 1.95
N MET A 809 2.68 15.96 1.65
CA MET A 809 1.76 14.94 2.16
C MET A 809 2.19 13.53 1.73
N MET A 810 2.87 13.38 0.59
CA MET A 810 3.46 12.11 0.16
C MET A 810 4.60 11.63 1.07
N ARG A 811 5.13 12.50 1.96
CA ARG A 811 6.21 12.17 2.91
C ARG A 811 5.72 11.94 4.33
N ALA A 812 4.69 12.65 4.77
CA ALA A 812 4.23 12.60 6.16
C ALA A 812 2.74 12.95 6.24
N HIS A 813 1.86 12.05 5.79
CA HIS A 813 0.41 12.30 5.75
C HIS A 813 -0.24 12.40 7.15
N TYR A 814 0.36 11.74 8.16
CA TYR A 814 -0.13 11.71 9.54
C TYR A 814 0.09 13.03 10.32
N GLU A 815 0.89 13.95 9.77
CA GLU A 815 1.14 15.25 10.39
C GLU A 815 -0.10 16.17 10.29
N GLU A 816 -0.44 16.86 11.37
CA GLU A 816 -1.58 17.79 11.42
C GLU A 816 -1.52 18.89 10.35
N HIS A 817 -0.32 19.17 9.83
CA HIS A 817 -0.05 20.19 8.83
C HIS A 817 0.59 19.61 7.57
N ALA A 818 0.22 18.39 7.20
CA ALA A 818 0.60 17.79 5.92
C ALA A 818 -0.16 18.46 4.76
N PHE A 819 0.55 18.79 3.70
CA PHE A 819 0.01 19.37 2.46
C PHE A 819 0.75 18.78 1.28
N PHE A 820 0.07 18.56 0.15
CA PHE A 820 0.77 18.29 -1.09
C PHE A 820 1.71 19.45 -1.44
N CYS A 821 2.93 19.10 -1.87
CA CYS A 821 3.86 20.08 -2.40
C CYS A 821 3.36 20.65 -3.75
N PRO A 822 3.90 21.78 -4.24
CA PRO A 822 3.44 22.38 -5.50
C PRO A 822 3.48 21.41 -6.69
N VAL A 823 4.49 20.53 -6.77
CA VAL A 823 4.62 19.52 -7.83
C VAL A 823 3.50 18.49 -7.75
N CYS A 824 3.21 17.94 -6.57
CA CYS A 824 2.13 16.97 -6.40
C CYS A 824 0.76 17.57 -6.74
N ARG A 825 0.50 18.83 -6.32
CA ARG A 825 -0.73 19.55 -6.71
C ARG A 825 -0.86 19.71 -8.22
N TYR A 826 0.23 20.12 -8.87
CA TYR A 826 0.30 20.27 -10.33
C TYR A 826 0.02 18.95 -11.05
N VAL A 827 0.59 17.84 -10.59
CA VAL A 827 0.39 16.52 -11.20
C VAL A 827 -1.08 16.10 -11.11
N ILE A 828 -1.70 16.19 -9.93
CA ILE A 828 -3.10 15.79 -9.74
C ILE A 828 -4.03 16.69 -10.59
N VAL A 829 -3.79 18.01 -10.61
CA VAL A 829 -4.57 18.93 -11.45
C VAL A 829 -4.39 18.62 -12.93
N ASP A 830 -3.17 18.37 -13.39
CA ASP A 830 -2.94 18.01 -14.78
C ASP A 830 -3.61 16.69 -15.13
N PHE A 831 -3.56 15.72 -14.22
CA PHE A 831 -4.17 14.41 -14.43
C PHE A 831 -5.71 14.51 -14.52
N VAL A 832 -6.36 15.27 -13.64
CA VAL A 832 -7.82 15.32 -13.52
C VAL A 832 -8.44 16.41 -14.40
N ASN A 833 -8.05 17.67 -14.19
CA ASN A 833 -8.60 18.81 -14.93
C ASN A 833 -7.60 19.97 -15.01
N PRO A 834 -6.83 20.06 -16.12
CA PRO A 834 -5.83 21.11 -16.32
C PRO A 834 -6.37 22.54 -16.28
N PHE A 835 -7.68 22.76 -16.43
CA PHE A 835 -8.29 24.09 -16.30
C PHE A 835 -8.00 24.76 -14.96
N VAL A 836 -7.78 23.96 -13.92
CA VAL A 836 -7.57 24.40 -12.54
C VAL A 836 -6.11 24.83 -12.27
N HIS A 837 -5.21 24.71 -13.25
CA HIS A 837 -3.80 25.12 -13.07
C HIS A 837 -3.65 26.57 -12.59
N PHE A 838 -4.54 27.48 -13.00
CA PHE A 838 -4.52 28.88 -12.55
C PHE A 838 -4.57 29.02 -11.02
N GLU A 839 -5.47 28.28 -10.35
CA GLU A 839 -5.65 28.34 -8.90
C GLU A 839 -4.39 27.85 -8.18
N ILE A 840 -3.84 26.71 -8.63
CA ILE A 840 -2.62 26.13 -8.05
C ILE A 840 -1.41 27.01 -8.32
N ASP A 841 -1.31 27.61 -9.51
CA ASP A 841 -0.20 28.51 -9.83
C ASP A 841 -0.26 29.82 -9.06
N GLN A 842 -1.45 30.33 -8.75
CA GLN A 842 -1.62 31.50 -7.89
C GLN A 842 -1.11 31.21 -6.47
N GLU A 843 -1.49 30.07 -5.90
CA GLU A 843 -0.99 29.61 -4.60
C GLU A 843 0.54 29.43 -4.61
N TYR A 844 1.08 28.76 -5.65
CA TYR A 844 2.52 28.55 -5.75
C TYR A 844 3.27 29.87 -5.98
N GLY A 845 2.71 30.79 -6.77
CA GLY A 845 3.28 32.10 -7.04
C GLY A 845 3.51 32.94 -5.77
N PHE A 846 2.72 32.71 -4.72
CA PHE A 846 2.92 33.36 -3.42
C PHE A 846 4.23 32.92 -2.73
N ILE A 847 4.61 31.64 -2.89
CA ILE A 847 5.79 31.05 -2.24
C ILE A 847 6.98 30.87 -3.20
N TYR A 848 6.79 31.13 -4.49
CA TYR A 848 7.82 31.03 -5.52
C TYR A 848 8.96 32.03 -5.27
N PRO A 849 10.23 31.61 -5.25
CA PRO A 849 11.37 32.51 -5.15
C PRO A 849 11.37 33.61 -6.21
N GLN A 850 11.52 34.85 -5.77
CA GLN A 850 11.40 36.02 -6.65
C GLN A 850 12.75 36.58 -7.11
N SER A 851 13.87 36.26 -6.46
CA SER A 851 15.22 36.68 -6.83
C SER A 851 16.23 35.95 -5.94
#